data_AF-A0A4Y7T270-F1
#
_entry.id   AF-A0A4Y7T270-F1
#
_cell.length_a   1.000
_cell.length_b   1.000
_cell.length_c   1.000
_cell.angle_alpha   90.00
_cell.angle_beta   90.00
_cell.angle_gamma   90.00
#
_symmetry.space_group_name_H-M   'P 1'
#
loop_
_entity.id
_entity.type
_entity.pdbx_description
1 polymer ?
#
loop_
_entity_poly.entity_id
_entity_poly.type
_entity_poly.pdbx_seq_one_letter_code
_entity_poly.pdbx_strand_id
1 'polypeptide(L)'
;MPPSRKPRAFHSGALDTSRQSHHKQVIDKANRLLSTQGSSATAVYLAQNLDETLLYEILENFDATPISFDAVTSASVEAALRSLTDMATVMASIEALLVEEHDPPTAAYLHLVMRMLVEQWSEITTWINFFIEYIPQSMDHKTWEKVMAGCIQVLEPIFMGAECNAYMGQIASSPSAIDITLRLLCLKDPFTKRPSRISDRRFASSCSICSLFASISSGLFSEIGKEAMSLRLATLNLPKMTELLKCISGRIQDALSASKNVSAVEAGALDLAHLASALSVLPRSQLHREFAGESILSEATRAVAEMVDRAVQAGVKDTIIWSNIGECISNLIRISKPRSGKADHTIEMVLEAGIIPPLLLVLPLCIDSSTSRDLDEAAQDILYWLLDSRLFLAGQKGGWCEGLFHDPRLKTSYSPASRNVVKSLRDAYVFALHYCEQTFGTETVIPVRMCCSLRHERPTIKHEDIACLKVCGRCHSVVYCSEECQREDWQVFHSKECLQAACGRRQLKEAGISVRYRRDKLLLLVRIVNELLPGLPVLRREQQSREIAYSSPVVGSHILAFDFTGVMLRLVNSLTSYVEDTLPRFFKTRNIERHPQARILQCAREVQRSPDSLLLVAGTFISSRTLTTICVKTQYSANAADGEKYRVINTVFNTILRSSLPPRDEAGAKLWAELGRK
;
A
#
# COMPACT_ATOMS: atom_id res chain seq x y z
N MET A 1 -22.89 4.58 43.56
CA MET A 1 -24.07 3.99 42.93
C MET A 1 -25.27 4.90 43.21
N PRO A 2 -25.86 5.55 42.20
CA PRO A 2 -27.18 6.15 42.36
C PRO A 2 -28.24 5.03 42.42
N PRO A 3 -29.38 5.25 43.11
CA PRO A 3 -30.37 4.21 43.31
C PRO A 3 -31.03 3.80 41.99
N SER A 4 -31.10 2.49 41.71
CA SER A 4 -31.86 1.96 40.57
C SER A 4 -33.32 2.38 40.70
N ARG A 5 -33.79 3.25 39.79
CA ARG A 5 -35.21 3.58 39.70
C ARG A 5 -35.95 2.33 39.22
N LYS A 6 -36.66 1.65 40.13
CA LYS A 6 -37.69 0.68 39.74
C LYS A 6 -38.85 1.45 39.07
N PRO A 7 -39.26 1.10 37.85
CA PRO A 7 -40.40 1.74 37.21
C PRO A 7 -41.68 1.46 38.01
N ARG A 8 -42.49 2.50 38.21
CA ARG A 8 -43.82 2.39 38.82
C ARG A 8 -44.74 1.65 37.83
N ALA A 9 -45.33 0.55 38.27
CA ALA A 9 -46.36 -0.17 37.51
C ALA A 9 -47.59 0.74 37.33
N PHE A 10 -47.76 1.32 36.15
CA PHE A 10 -48.99 1.99 35.72
C PHE A 10 -49.95 0.95 35.11
N HIS A 11 -51.23 0.99 35.50
CA HIS A 11 -52.29 0.26 34.80
C HIS A 11 -52.60 0.98 33.47
N SER A 12 -52.07 0.49 32.34
CA SER A 12 -52.07 1.18 31.03
C SER A 12 -52.69 0.42 29.84
N GLY A 13 -53.44 -0.67 30.05
CA GLY A 13 -53.74 -1.65 28.98
C GLY A 13 -54.38 -1.12 27.68
N ALA A 14 -55.15 -0.03 27.70
CA ALA A 14 -55.79 0.51 26.49
C ALA A 14 -54.95 1.59 25.77
N LEU A 15 -54.30 2.47 26.53
CA LEU A 15 -53.43 3.53 25.96
C LEU A 15 -52.17 2.94 25.32
N ASP A 16 -51.67 1.82 25.84
CA ASP A 16 -50.53 1.10 25.27
C ASP A 16 -50.79 0.61 23.85
N THR A 17 -51.97 0.05 23.58
CA THR A 17 -52.28 -0.54 22.26
C THR A 17 -52.35 0.50 21.15
N SER A 18 -52.91 1.69 21.42
CA SER A 18 -52.96 2.79 20.46
C SER A 18 -51.56 3.34 20.18
N ARG A 19 -50.72 3.41 21.20
CA ARG A 19 -49.34 3.90 21.08
C ARG A 19 -48.47 2.93 20.28
N GLN A 20 -48.48 1.65 20.63
CA GLN A 20 -47.75 0.61 19.89
C GLN A 20 -48.17 0.54 18.43
N SER A 21 -49.47 0.72 18.14
CA SER A 21 -49.99 0.81 16.78
C SER A 21 -49.43 2.02 16.03
N HIS A 22 -49.37 3.19 16.68
CA HIS A 22 -48.79 4.40 16.09
C HIS A 22 -47.28 4.23 15.82
N HIS A 23 -46.53 3.73 16.79
CA HIS A 23 -45.09 3.48 16.67
C HIS A 23 -44.77 2.53 15.52
N LYS A 24 -45.52 1.44 15.40
CA LYS A 24 -45.41 0.51 14.28
C LYS A 24 -45.71 1.21 12.95
N GLN A 25 -46.73 2.06 12.88
CA GLN A 25 -47.03 2.83 11.66
C GLN A 25 -45.90 3.79 11.27
N VAL A 26 -45.24 4.42 12.25
CA VAL A 26 -44.08 5.30 12.02
C VAL A 26 -42.94 4.50 11.40
N ILE A 27 -42.54 3.38 11.99
CA ILE A 27 -41.45 2.54 11.47
C ILE A 27 -41.81 1.90 10.12
N ASP A 28 -43.03 1.41 9.94
CA ASP A 28 -43.50 0.84 8.66
C ASP A 28 -43.51 1.92 7.56
N LYS A 29 -43.90 3.15 7.90
CA LYS A 29 -43.84 4.28 6.95
C LYS A 29 -42.39 4.65 6.64
N ALA A 30 -41.51 4.71 7.64
CA ALA A 30 -40.09 4.97 7.44
C ALA A 30 -39.44 3.91 6.53
N ASN A 31 -39.71 2.62 6.76
CA ASN A 31 -39.25 1.54 5.90
C ASN A 31 -39.75 1.65 4.43
N ARG A 32 -41.01 2.07 4.25
CA ARG A 32 -41.55 2.35 2.91
C ARG A 32 -40.88 3.56 2.26
N LEU A 33 -40.63 4.62 3.02
CA LEU A 33 -39.91 5.80 2.52
C LEU A 33 -38.47 5.44 2.12
N LEU A 34 -37.79 4.65 2.93
CA LEU A 34 -36.41 4.22 2.68
C LEU A 34 -36.30 3.45 1.36
N SER A 35 -37.33 2.65 1.03
CA SER A 35 -37.39 1.88 -0.21
C SER A 35 -37.89 2.67 -1.43
N THR A 36 -38.61 3.78 -1.26
CA THR A 36 -39.30 4.49 -2.38
C THR A 36 -38.80 5.91 -2.63
N GLN A 37 -38.43 6.65 -1.58
CA GLN A 37 -38.07 8.07 -1.62
C GLN A 37 -36.64 8.34 -1.17
N GLY A 38 -35.92 7.30 -0.72
CA GLY A 38 -34.54 7.39 -0.26
C GLY A 38 -34.41 7.71 1.23
N SER A 39 -33.16 7.75 1.68
CA SER A 39 -32.82 7.81 3.10
C SER A 39 -33.04 9.20 3.73
N SER A 40 -32.82 10.30 2.99
CA SER A 40 -33.04 11.68 3.50
C SER A 40 -34.51 11.96 3.86
N ALA A 41 -35.46 11.62 2.98
CA ALA A 41 -36.89 11.78 3.26
C ALA A 41 -37.36 10.96 4.48
N THR A 42 -36.79 9.77 4.64
CA THR A 42 -37.04 8.89 5.79
C THR A 42 -36.54 9.53 7.08
N ALA A 43 -35.37 10.15 7.03
CA ALA A 43 -34.75 10.79 8.18
C ALA A 43 -35.49 12.04 8.64
N VAL A 44 -35.90 12.91 7.71
CA VAL A 44 -36.76 14.06 8.04
C VAL A 44 -38.08 13.59 8.65
N TYR A 45 -38.68 12.53 8.09
CA TYR A 45 -39.90 11.95 8.64
C TYR A 45 -39.71 11.44 10.07
N LEU A 46 -38.64 10.69 10.34
CA LEU A 46 -38.35 10.19 11.68
C LEU A 46 -38.02 11.33 12.65
N ALA A 47 -37.23 12.33 12.26
CA ALA A 47 -36.93 13.49 13.11
C ALA A 47 -38.22 14.24 13.55
N GLN A 48 -39.25 14.25 12.70
CA GLN A 48 -40.53 14.92 12.98
C GLN A 48 -41.53 14.05 13.76
N ASN A 49 -41.44 12.72 13.66
CA ASN A 49 -42.49 11.81 14.14
C ASN A 49 -42.01 10.81 15.20
N LEU A 50 -40.70 10.68 15.40
CA LEU A 50 -40.13 9.74 16.33
C LEU A 50 -39.94 10.42 17.69
N ASP A 51 -40.70 9.97 18.69
CA ASP A 51 -40.57 10.44 20.06
C ASP A 51 -39.52 9.62 20.84
N GLU A 52 -39.06 10.17 21.97
CA GLU A 52 -38.10 9.51 22.86
C GLU A 52 -38.59 8.12 23.32
N THR A 53 -39.90 7.93 23.41
CA THR A 53 -40.45 6.67 23.91
C THR A 53 -40.41 5.55 22.90
N LEU A 54 -40.59 5.83 21.61
CA LEU A 54 -40.38 4.84 20.56
C LEU A 54 -38.94 4.32 20.58
N LEU A 55 -37.94 5.19 20.80
CA LEU A 55 -36.55 4.72 21.00
C LEU A 55 -36.41 3.85 22.23
N TYR A 56 -37.02 4.25 23.36
CA TYR A 56 -37.01 3.42 24.56
C TYR A 56 -37.66 2.06 24.34
N GLU A 57 -38.78 1.97 23.62
CA GLU A 57 -39.44 0.70 23.31
C GLU A 57 -38.58 -0.19 22.40
N ILE A 58 -37.89 0.39 21.42
CA ILE A 58 -36.93 -0.34 20.59
C ILE A 58 -35.79 -0.89 21.47
N LEU A 59 -35.27 -0.07 22.38
CA LEU A 59 -34.12 -0.40 23.24
C LEU A 59 -34.46 -1.36 24.39
N GLU A 60 -35.65 -1.26 24.98
CA GLU A 60 -36.11 -2.07 26.12
C GLU A 60 -36.12 -3.57 25.77
N ASN A 61 -36.37 -3.92 24.51
CA ASN A 61 -36.28 -5.31 24.05
C ASN A 61 -34.84 -5.87 24.10
N PHE A 62 -33.81 -5.04 24.27
CA PHE A 62 -32.43 -5.48 24.47
C PHE A 62 -32.08 -5.69 25.96
N ASP A 63 -32.87 -5.18 26.91
CA ASP A 63 -32.58 -5.27 28.36
C ASP A 63 -32.58 -6.72 28.89
N ALA A 64 -33.31 -7.61 28.21
CA ALA A 64 -33.32 -9.03 28.54
C ALA A 64 -31.99 -9.68 28.12
N THR A 65 -30.93 -9.51 28.91
CA THR A 65 -29.60 -10.02 28.57
C THR A 65 -29.66 -11.53 28.29
N PRO A 66 -29.28 -12.00 27.08
CA PRO A 66 -29.25 -13.42 26.80
C PRO A 66 -28.06 -14.05 27.54
N ILE A 67 -28.32 -14.66 28.70
CA ILE A 67 -27.28 -15.30 29.54
C ILE A 67 -26.87 -16.66 28.96
N SER A 68 -27.80 -17.40 28.34
CA SER A 68 -27.56 -18.66 27.64
C SER A 68 -28.70 -18.97 26.67
N PHE A 69 -28.45 -19.80 25.65
CA PHE A 69 -29.49 -20.22 24.70
C PHE A 69 -30.71 -20.85 25.40
N ASP A 70 -30.47 -21.70 26.41
CA ASP A 70 -31.54 -22.39 27.14
C ASP A 70 -32.39 -21.46 28.01
N ALA A 71 -31.90 -20.26 28.32
CA ALA A 71 -32.59 -19.29 29.16
C ALA A 71 -33.44 -18.28 28.36
N VAL A 72 -33.24 -18.17 27.05
CA VAL A 72 -33.93 -17.18 26.22
C VAL A 72 -35.20 -17.79 25.62
N THR A 73 -36.35 -17.17 25.89
CA THR A 73 -37.62 -17.60 25.31
C THR A 73 -37.69 -17.23 23.82
N SER A 74 -38.38 -18.05 23.01
CA SER A 74 -38.62 -17.73 21.59
C SER A 74 -39.24 -16.33 21.39
N ALA A 75 -40.08 -15.89 22.33
CA ALA A 75 -40.69 -14.57 22.30
C ALA A 75 -39.66 -13.44 22.47
N SER A 76 -38.66 -13.63 23.35
CA SER A 76 -37.58 -12.66 23.56
C SER A 76 -36.70 -12.54 22.31
N VAL A 77 -36.36 -13.66 21.67
CA VAL A 77 -35.62 -13.66 20.39
C VAL A 77 -36.38 -12.90 19.31
N GLU A 78 -37.68 -13.14 19.16
CA GLU A 78 -38.51 -12.46 18.15
C GLU A 78 -38.69 -10.97 18.45
N ALA A 79 -38.77 -10.58 19.72
CA ALA A 79 -38.80 -9.17 20.14
C ALA A 79 -37.47 -8.47 19.82
N ALA A 80 -36.35 -9.04 20.23
CA ALA A 80 -35.02 -8.49 19.95
C ALA A 80 -34.73 -8.41 18.44
N LEU A 81 -35.20 -9.38 17.64
CA LEU A 81 -35.05 -9.36 16.19
C LEU A 81 -35.87 -8.23 15.52
N ARG A 82 -37.08 -7.98 16.03
CA ARG A 82 -37.89 -6.83 15.59
C ARG A 82 -37.19 -5.53 15.93
N SER A 83 -36.74 -5.37 17.18
CA SER A 83 -35.97 -4.20 17.59
C SER A 83 -34.69 -3.98 16.79
N LEU A 84 -33.97 -5.05 16.42
CA LEU A 84 -32.80 -4.94 15.55
C LEU A 84 -33.17 -4.40 14.16
N THR A 85 -34.29 -4.86 13.60
CA THR A 85 -34.78 -4.39 12.29
C THR A 85 -35.23 -2.93 12.35
N ASP A 86 -35.93 -2.55 13.42
CA ASP A 86 -36.39 -1.18 13.64
C ASP A 86 -35.19 -0.25 13.87
N MET A 87 -34.21 -0.71 14.65
CA MET A 87 -32.95 0.00 14.87
C MET A 87 -32.17 0.19 13.57
N ALA A 88 -32.04 -0.83 12.73
CA ALA A 88 -31.39 -0.71 11.42
C ALA A 88 -32.07 0.37 10.55
N THR A 89 -33.39 0.50 10.62
CA THR A 89 -34.16 1.55 9.92
C THR A 89 -33.81 2.94 10.44
N VAL A 90 -33.76 3.09 11.78
CA VAL A 90 -33.36 4.33 12.45
C VAL A 90 -31.92 4.71 12.08
N MET A 91 -30.99 3.76 12.09
CA MET A 91 -29.58 3.99 11.78
C MET A 91 -29.35 4.36 10.31
N ALA A 92 -30.03 3.71 9.36
CA ALA A 92 -29.97 4.09 7.94
C ALA A 92 -30.50 5.51 7.69
N SER A 93 -31.44 5.95 8.51
CA SER A 93 -31.98 7.31 8.43
C SER A 93 -31.00 8.33 9.01
N ILE A 94 -30.34 7.99 10.11
CA ILE A 94 -29.28 8.82 10.70
C ILE A 94 -28.11 9.00 9.72
N GLU A 95 -27.70 7.95 9.02
CA GLU A 95 -26.65 8.01 8.00
C GLU A 95 -26.92 9.12 6.97
N ALA A 96 -28.16 9.22 6.52
CA ALA A 96 -28.58 10.25 5.56
C ALA A 96 -28.49 11.67 6.11
N LEU A 97 -28.69 11.84 7.42
CA LEU A 97 -28.56 13.14 8.07
C LEU A 97 -27.09 13.53 8.22
N LEU A 98 -26.15 12.61 8.34
CA LEU A 98 -24.76 13.03 8.59
C LEU A 98 -24.12 13.84 7.45
N VAL A 99 -24.72 13.84 6.25
CA VAL A 99 -24.19 14.50 5.05
C VAL A 99 -24.63 15.97 4.91
N GLU A 100 -25.72 16.38 5.54
CA GLU A 100 -26.35 17.70 5.33
C GLU A 100 -26.31 18.58 6.58
N GLU A 101 -26.30 19.92 6.41
CA GLU A 101 -26.56 20.84 7.53
C GLU A 101 -28.04 20.79 7.90
N HIS A 102 -28.33 20.52 9.17
CA HIS A 102 -29.69 20.30 9.64
C HIS A 102 -30.29 21.48 10.37
N ASP A 103 -31.62 21.54 10.33
CA ASP A 103 -32.36 22.39 11.25
C ASP A 103 -32.10 21.97 12.72
N PRO A 104 -32.23 22.92 13.68
CA PRO A 104 -31.99 22.64 15.09
C PRO A 104 -32.81 21.45 15.66
N PRO A 105 -34.10 21.26 15.30
CA PRO A 105 -34.87 20.10 15.73
C PRO A 105 -34.24 18.76 15.32
N THR A 106 -33.80 18.63 14.07
CA THR A 106 -33.20 17.39 13.54
C THR A 106 -31.84 17.11 14.19
N ALA A 107 -31.05 18.15 14.45
CA ALA A 107 -29.80 18.03 15.21
C ALA A 107 -30.03 17.58 16.66
N ALA A 108 -31.06 18.13 17.32
CA ALA A 108 -31.44 17.73 18.68
C ALA A 108 -31.94 16.27 18.73
N TYR A 109 -32.71 15.85 17.73
CA TYR A 109 -33.14 14.47 17.55
C TYR A 109 -31.94 13.52 17.41
N LEU A 110 -31.00 13.83 16.50
CA LEU A 110 -29.79 13.03 16.30
C LEU A 110 -28.99 12.89 17.60
N HIS A 111 -28.83 13.99 18.34
CA HIS A 111 -28.15 13.99 19.62
C HIS A 111 -28.83 13.08 20.66
N LEU A 112 -30.17 13.16 20.76
CA LEU A 112 -30.96 12.32 21.66
C LEU A 112 -30.78 10.82 21.34
N VAL A 113 -30.96 10.45 20.07
CA VAL A 113 -30.82 9.05 19.61
C VAL A 113 -29.42 8.52 19.94
N MET A 114 -28.39 9.27 19.57
CA MET A 114 -27.00 8.85 19.79
C MET A 114 -26.64 8.69 21.26
N ARG A 115 -27.13 9.59 22.12
CA ARG A 115 -26.94 9.48 23.57
C ARG A 115 -27.54 8.18 24.09
N MET A 116 -28.78 7.86 23.71
CA MET A 116 -29.47 6.64 24.14
C MET A 116 -28.77 5.38 23.63
N LEU A 117 -28.26 5.39 22.39
CA LEU A 117 -27.49 4.28 21.83
C LEU A 117 -26.19 4.02 22.60
N VAL A 118 -25.46 5.08 22.99
CA VAL A 118 -24.25 4.93 23.80
C VAL A 118 -24.57 4.34 25.17
N GLU A 119 -25.66 4.77 25.80
CA GLU A 119 -26.10 4.27 27.10
C GLU A 119 -26.48 2.78 27.08
N GLN A 120 -26.99 2.28 25.95
CA GLN A 120 -27.48 0.90 25.78
C GLN A 120 -26.56 0.02 24.91
N TRP A 121 -25.35 0.50 24.60
CA TRP A 121 -24.49 -0.19 23.62
C TRP A 121 -24.06 -1.59 24.09
N SER A 122 -23.86 -1.80 25.39
CA SER A 122 -23.52 -3.12 25.95
C SER A 122 -24.59 -4.17 25.68
N GLU A 123 -25.84 -3.79 25.84
CA GLU A 123 -27.03 -4.63 25.69
C GLU A 123 -27.24 -4.96 24.21
N ILE A 124 -27.18 -3.93 23.35
CA ILE A 124 -27.25 -4.08 21.89
C ILE A 124 -26.16 -5.03 21.39
N THR A 125 -24.91 -4.84 21.82
CA THR A 125 -23.80 -5.69 21.38
C THR A 125 -23.88 -7.11 21.91
N THR A 126 -24.47 -7.32 23.09
CA THR A 126 -24.74 -8.67 23.62
C THR A 126 -25.73 -9.42 22.73
N TRP A 127 -26.81 -8.76 22.31
CA TRP A 127 -27.80 -9.35 21.40
C TRP A 127 -27.25 -9.59 20.00
N ILE A 128 -26.48 -8.67 19.43
CA ILE A 128 -25.84 -8.89 18.13
C ILE A 128 -24.91 -10.10 18.19
N ASN A 129 -24.12 -10.25 19.27
CA ASN A 129 -23.29 -11.43 19.48
C ASN A 129 -24.12 -12.72 19.60
N PHE A 130 -25.22 -12.69 20.32
CA PHE A 130 -26.15 -13.81 20.43
C PHE A 130 -26.69 -14.23 19.04
N PHE A 131 -27.09 -13.27 18.21
CA PHE A 131 -27.58 -13.54 16.86
C PHE A 131 -26.51 -14.12 15.93
N ILE A 132 -25.26 -13.66 16.05
CA ILE A 132 -24.14 -14.19 15.28
C ILE A 132 -23.82 -15.65 15.69
N GLU A 133 -23.83 -15.95 16.99
CA GLU A 133 -23.42 -17.26 17.50
C GLU A 133 -24.51 -18.35 17.43
N TYR A 134 -25.77 -18.02 17.75
CA TYR A 134 -26.77 -19.05 18.10
C TYR A 134 -27.94 -19.20 17.13
N ILE A 135 -28.37 -18.13 16.46
CA ILE A 135 -29.49 -18.19 15.50
C ILE A 135 -29.28 -19.11 14.27
N PRO A 136 -28.05 -19.38 13.77
CA PRO A 136 -27.85 -20.18 12.55
C PRO A 136 -28.45 -21.60 12.54
N GLN A 137 -28.84 -22.17 13.68
CA GLN A 137 -29.21 -23.60 13.77
C GLN A 137 -30.71 -23.89 13.59
N SER A 138 -31.60 -22.90 13.73
CA SER A 138 -33.05 -23.13 13.79
C SER A 138 -33.88 -22.34 12.76
N MET A 139 -33.26 -21.44 12.00
CA MET A 139 -33.96 -20.55 11.05
C MET A 139 -33.73 -20.97 9.59
N ASP A 140 -34.63 -20.56 8.70
CA ASP A 140 -34.42 -20.64 7.26
C ASP A 140 -33.37 -19.60 6.79
N HIS A 141 -32.81 -19.83 5.59
CA HIS A 141 -31.73 -19.01 5.03
C HIS A 141 -32.10 -17.54 4.88
N LYS A 142 -33.34 -17.24 4.47
CA LYS A 142 -33.81 -15.86 4.25
C LYS A 142 -33.94 -15.11 5.58
N THR A 143 -34.46 -15.77 6.61
CA THR A 143 -34.58 -15.18 7.94
C THR A 143 -33.18 -14.92 8.52
N TRP A 144 -32.26 -15.88 8.42
CA TRP A 144 -30.88 -15.72 8.86
C TRP A 144 -30.17 -14.56 8.13
N GLU A 145 -30.29 -14.48 6.79
CA GLU A 145 -29.70 -13.38 6.01
C GLU A 145 -30.25 -12.02 6.44
N LYS A 146 -31.58 -11.93 6.68
CA LYS A 146 -32.22 -10.72 7.18
C LYS A 146 -31.67 -10.30 8.55
N VAL A 147 -31.48 -11.25 9.48
CA VAL A 147 -30.92 -10.96 10.81
C VAL A 147 -29.49 -10.41 10.67
N MET A 148 -28.65 -11.07 9.88
CA MET A 148 -27.25 -10.64 9.68
C MET A 148 -27.17 -9.29 8.98
N ALA A 149 -28.04 -9.02 8.00
CA ALA A 149 -28.16 -7.71 7.37
C ALA A 149 -28.54 -6.63 8.39
N GLY A 150 -29.48 -6.93 9.30
CA GLY A 150 -29.84 -6.02 10.39
C GLY A 150 -28.65 -5.70 11.30
N CYS A 151 -27.86 -6.71 11.69
CA CYS A 151 -26.65 -6.50 12.49
C CYS A 151 -25.65 -5.57 11.79
N ILE A 152 -25.44 -5.74 10.49
CA ILE A 152 -24.51 -4.89 9.70
C ILE A 152 -25.05 -3.47 9.56
N GLN A 153 -26.35 -3.31 9.26
CA GLN A 153 -26.99 -2.00 9.08
C GLN A 153 -27.02 -1.15 10.35
N VAL A 154 -26.98 -1.77 11.53
CA VAL A 154 -26.81 -1.03 12.79
C VAL A 154 -25.38 -0.51 12.95
N LEU A 155 -24.38 -1.30 12.54
CA LEU A 155 -22.96 -0.96 12.72
C LEU A 155 -22.43 0.02 11.68
N GLU A 156 -22.86 -0.11 10.43
CA GLU A 156 -22.25 0.60 9.31
C GLU A 156 -22.37 2.14 9.44
N PRO A 157 -23.54 2.72 9.76
CA PRO A 157 -23.66 4.17 9.97
C PRO A 157 -22.82 4.69 11.13
N ILE A 158 -22.59 3.86 12.16
CA ILE A 158 -21.74 4.22 13.32
C ILE A 158 -20.32 4.46 12.85
N PHE A 159 -19.79 3.57 12.00
CA PHE A 159 -18.43 3.70 11.51
C PHE A 159 -18.29 4.77 10.43
N MET A 160 -19.29 4.96 9.57
CA MET A 160 -19.28 6.03 8.57
C MET A 160 -19.42 7.43 9.20
N GLY A 161 -20.12 7.55 10.33
CA GLY A 161 -20.36 8.82 11.02
C GLY A 161 -19.41 9.14 12.17
N ALA A 162 -18.43 8.28 12.45
CA ALA A 162 -17.59 8.38 13.65
C ALA A 162 -16.78 9.69 13.72
N GLU A 163 -16.35 10.25 12.57
CA GLU A 163 -15.63 11.53 12.52
C GLU A 163 -16.56 12.74 12.69
N CYS A 164 -17.83 12.60 12.33
CA CYS A 164 -18.81 13.69 12.32
C CYS A 164 -19.58 13.81 13.64
N ASN A 165 -19.62 12.74 14.44
CA ASN A 165 -20.39 12.69 15.67
C ASN A 165 -19.61 12.01 16.81
N ALA A 166 -19.41 12.73 17.92
CA ALA A 166 -18.62 12.24 19.06
C ALA A 166 -19.15 10.95 19.70
N TYR A 167 -20.48 10.75 19.73
CA TYR A 167 -21.08 9.52 20.25
C TYR A 167 -20.82 8.34 19.31
N MET A 168 -20.95 8.55 18.00
CA MET A 168 -20.59 7.52 17.01
C MET A 168 -19.11 7.17 17.10
N GLY A 169 -18.22 8.16 17.26
CA GLY A 169 -16.80 7.92 17.51
C GLY A 169 -16.54 7.11 18.79
N GLN A 170 -17.30 7.37 19.86
CA GLN A 170 -17.24 6.58 21.10
C GLN A 170 -17.68 5.13 20.89
N ILE A 171 -18.75 4.89 20.12
CA ILE A 171 -19.22 3.54 19.83
C ILE A 171 -18.24 2.82 18.88
N ALA A 172 -17.82 3.47 17.80
CA ALA A 172 -16.89 2.94 16.81
C ALA A 172 -15.54 2.55 17.43
N SER A 173 -15.08 3.29 18.45
CA SER A 173 -13.85 2.97 19.19
C SER A 173 -14.04 1.92 20.29
N SER A 174 -15.27 1.45 20.54
CA SER A 174 -15.53 0.46 21.59
C SER A 174 -14.98 -0.93 21.18
N PRO A 175 -14.35 -1.69 22.10
CA PRO A 175 -13.89 -3.05 21.79
C PRO A 175 -15.01 -3.98 21.34
N SER A 176 -16.24 -3.80 21.85
CA SER A 176 -17.40 -4.64 21.49
C SER A 176 -17.83 -4.43 20.04
N ALA A 177 -17.83 -3.19 19.52
CA ALA A 177 -18.15 -2.90 18.13
C ALA A 177 -17.13 -3.54 17.16
N ILE A 178 -15.85 -3.43 17.51
CA ILE A 178 -14.75 -4.02 16.74
C ILE A 178 -14.82 -5.55 16.78
N ASP A 179 -15.04 -6.16 17.95
CA ASP A 179 -15.14 -7.61 18.11
C ASP A 179 -16.31 -8.21 17.30
N ILE A 180 -17.46 -7.53 17.28
CA ILE A 180 -18.60 -7.94 16.44
C ILE A 180 -18.21 -7.91 14.96
N THR A 181 -17.54 -6.86 14.51
CA THR A 181 -17.08 -6.75 13.12
C THR A 181 -16.14 -7.90 12.76
N LEU A 182 -15.18 -8.23 13.62
CA LEU A 182 -14.27 -9.35 13.40
C LEU A 182 -15.02 -10.69 13.37
N ARG A 183 -16.04 -10.87 14.21
CA ARG A 183 -16.91 -12.06 14.19
C ARG A 183 -17.73 -12.16 12.91
N LEU A 184 -18.30 -11.06 12.42
CA LEU A 184 -18.97 -11.00 11.12
C LEU A 184 -18.02 -11.37 9.98
N LEU A 185 -16.76 -10.89 10.02
CA LEU A 185 -15.74 -11.28 9.05
C LEU A 185 -15.43 -12.78 9.10
N CYS A 186 -15.48 -13.41 10.27
CA CYS A 186 -15.31 -14.86 10.42
C CYS A 186 -16.60 -15.67 10.16
N LEU A 187 -17.74 -15.02 9.93
CA LEU A 187 -19.02 -15.67 9.76
C LEU A 187 -19.05 -16.55 8.51
N LYS A 188 -19.47 -17.80 8.70
CA LYS A 188 -19.76 -18.76 7.62
C LYS A 188 -21.27 -18.94 7.49
N ASP A 189 -21.72 -19.11 6.27
CA ASP A 189 -23.11 -19.43 5.98
C ASP A 189 -23.40 -20.84 6.52
N PRO A 190 -24.39 -21.02 7.40
CA PRO A 190 -24.65 -22.31 8.02
C PRO A 190 -25.12 -23.39 7.04
N PHE A 191 -25.67 -23.00 5.89
CA PHE A 191 -26.20 -23.89 4.86
C PHE A 191 -25.12 -24.28 3.85
N THR A 192 -24.27 -23.32 3.43
CA THR A 192 -23.23 -23.60 2.40
C THR A 192 -21.86 -23.91 2.99
N LYS A 193 -21.64 -23.59 4.28
CA LYS A 193 -20.34 -23.63 4.97
C LYS A 193 -19.24 -22.73 4.36
N ARG A 194 -19.60 -21.93 3.35
CA ARG A 194 -18.72 -20.93 2.73
C ARG A 194 -18.74 -19.63 3.55
N PRO A 195 -17.81 -18.69 3.35
CA PRO A 195 -17.90 -17.38 3.98
C PRO A 195 -19.25 -16.72 3.67
N SER A 196 -19.89 -16.13 4.67
CA SER A 196 -21.20 -15.51 4.50
C SER A 196 -21.14 -14.35 3.53
N ARG A 197 -22.03 -14.35 2.53
CA ARG A 197 -22.29 -13.21 1.65
C ARG A 197 -23.65 -12.63 2.02
N ILE A 198 -23.65 -11.47 2.65
CA ILE A 198 -24.87 -10.71 2.94
C ILE A 198 -24.96 -9.63 1.88
N SER A 199 -26.03 -9.66 1.09
CA SER A 199 -26.19 -8.78 -0.07
C SER A 199 -26.40 -7.34 0.38
N ASP A 200 -25.60 -6.40 -0.14
CA ASP A 200 -25.86 -4.97 0.09
C ASP A 200 -27.03 -4.51 -0.80
N ARG A 201 -28.01 -3.85 -0.19
CA ARG A 201 -29.15 -3.28 -0.94
C ARG A 201 -28.75 -2.01 -1.70
N ARG A 202 -27.72 -1.29 -1.25
CA ARG A 202 -27.20 -0.06 -1.87
C ARG A 202 -26.28 -0.40 -3.04
N PHE A 203 -25.47 -1.44 -2.88
CA PHE A 203 -24.54 -1.93 -3.89
C PHE A 203 -24.97 -3.32 -4.30
N ALA A 204 -25.73 -3.43 -5.40
CA ALA A 204 -26.49 -4.60 -5.81
C ALA A 204 -25.70 -5.93 -5.99
N SER A 205 -24.40 -5.96 -5.70
CA SER A 205 -23.53 -7.08 -5.97
C SER A 205 -22.45 -7.34 -4.89
N SER A 206 -22.07 -6.36 -4.06
CA SER A 206 -21.01 -6.55 -3.05
C SER A 206 -21.50 -7.12 -1.72
N CYS A 207 -20.58 -7.72 -0.97
CA CYS A 207 -20.84 -8.25 0.36
C CYS A 207 -20.81 -7.13 1.42
N SER A 208 -21.93 -6.91 2.13
CA SER A 208 -22.01 -5.88 3.18
C SER A 208 -21.02 -6.11 4.33
N ILE A 209 -20.60 -7.36 4.59
CA ILE A 209 -19.56 -7.65 5.58
C ILE A 209 -18.21 -7.07 5.13
N CYS A 210 -17.87 -7.19 3.85
CA CYS A 210 -16.66 -6.60 3.29
C CYS A 210 -16.74 -5.06 3.32
N SER A 211 -17.90 -4.49 2.94
CA SER A 211 -18.16 -3.04 3.02
C SER A 211 -17.96 -2.51 4.44
N LEU A 212 -18.64 -3.09 5.42
CA LEU A 212 -18.51 -2.72 6.83
C LEU A 212 -17.03 -2.75 7.28
N PHE A 213 -16.30 -3.79 6.93
CA PHE A 213 -14.91 -3.92 7.29
C PHE A 213 -14.02 -2.87 6.60
N ALA A 214 -14.29 -2.53 5.34
CA ALA A 214 -13.60 -1.46 4.63
C ALA A 214 -13.90 -0.07 5.20
N SER A 215 -15.14 0.19 5.60
CA SER A 215 -15.55 1.44 6.25
C SER A 215 -14.76 1.70 7.54
N ILE A 216 -14.48 0.64 8.30
CA ILE A 216 -13.68 0.73 9.53
C ILE A 216 -12.19 0.86 9.23
N SER A 217 -11.69 0.24 8.17
CA SER A 217 -10.25 0.01 7.99
C SER A 217 -9.56 0.95 7.00
N SER A 218 -10.26 1.46 6.00
CA SER A 218 -9.67 2.31 4.95
C SER A 218 -9.21 3.67 5.47
N GLY A 219 -9.73 4.14 6.61
CA GLY A 219 -9.50 5.50 7.11
C GLY A 219 -10.23 6.58 6.29
N LEU A 220 -10.79 6.22 5.13
CA LEU A 220 -11.57 7.12 4.29
C LEU A 220 -12.86 7.56 4.98
N PHE A 221 -13.44 6.69 5.79
CA PHE A 221 -14.71 6.95 6.50
C PHE A 221 -14.52 7.21 7.99
N SER A 222 -13.54 6.56 8.64
CA SER A 222 -13.18 6.87 10.02
C SER A 222 -11.74 6.50 10.36
N GLU A 223 -10.95 7.50 10.73
CA GLU A 223 -9.64 7.30 11.36
C GLU A 223 -9.80 6.77 12.80
N ILE A 224 -10.84 7.20 13.54
CA ILE A 224 -11.17 6.66 14.87
C ILE A 224 -11.39 5.14 14.82
N GLY A 225 -12.23 4.67 13.91
CA GLY A 225 -12.51 3.24 13.71
C GLY A 225 -11.27 2.46 13.30
N LYS A 226 -10.46 3.03 12.41
CA LYS A 226 -9.20 2.43 11.94
C LYS A 226 -8.17 2.30 13.04
N GLU A 227 -7.98 3.33 13.87
CA GLU A 227 -7.09 3.29 15.03
C GLU A 227 -7.56 2.26 16.06
N ALA A 228 -8.85 2.24 16.38
CA ALA A 228 -9.43 1.28 17.30
C ALA A 228 -9.30 -0.16 16.80
N MET A 229 -9.57 -0.40 15.51
CA MET A 229 -9.38 -1.69 14.84
C MET A 229 -7.90 -2.11 14.88
N SER A 230 -6.97 -1.22 14.52
CA SER A 230 -5.53 -1.49 14.57
C SER A 230 -5.08 -1.87 15.98
N LEU A 231 -5.55 -1.14 17.00
CA LEU A 231 -5.23 -1.42 18.40
C LEU A 231 -5.79 -2.78 18.82
N ARG A 232 -7.06 -3.06 18.48
CA ARG A 232 -7.70 -4.33 18.83
C ARG A 232 -7.00 -5.52 18.18
N LEU A 233 -6.67 -5.45 16.90
CA LEU A 233 -5.91 -6.48 16.17
C LEU A 233 -4.53 -6.72 16.82
N ALA A 234 -3.86 -5.66 17.28
CA ALA A 234 -2.60 -5.77 18.01
C ALA A 234 -2.72 -6.51 19.35
N THR A 235 -3.90 -6.52 19.98
CA THR A 235 -4.17 -7.25 21.23
C THR A 235 -4.61 -8.70 21.04
N LEU A 236 -4.94 -9.13 19.82
CA LEU A 236 -5.35 -10.51 19.57
C LEU A 236 -4.18 -11.46 19.85
N ASN A 237 -4.51 -12.61 20.46
CA ASN A 237 -3.53 -13.67 20.60
C ASN A 237 -3.29 -14.36 19.24
N LEU A 238 -2.14 -15.03 19.15
CA LEU A 238 -1.70 -15.68 17.92
C LEU A 238 -2.76 -16.62 17.31
N PRO A 239 -3.41 -17.55 18.05
CA PRO A 239 -4.42 -18.43 17.47
C PRO A 239 -5.62 -17.69 16.85
N LYS A 240 -6.15 -16.67 17.53
CA LYS A 240 -7.28 -15.86 17.01
C LYS A 240 -6.88 -15.07 15.77
N MET A 241 -5.66 -14.53 15.74
CA MET A 241 -5.13 -13.85 14.56
C MET A 241 -5.00 -14.80 13.37
N THR A 242 -4.41 -15.99 13.58
CA THR A 242 -4.31 -17.00 12.53
C THR A 242 -5.69 -17.45 12.01
N GLU A 243 -6.69 -17.61 12.88
CA GLU A 243 -8.07 -17.91 12.48
C GLU A 243 -8.70 -16.79 11.66
N LEU A 244 -8.52 -15.53 12.08
CA LEU A 244 -8.98 -14.35 11.34
C LEU A 244 -8.36 -14.30 9.94
N LEU A 245 -7.04 -14.49 9.82
CA LEU A 245 -6.34 -14.51 8.53
C LEU A 245 -6.85 -15.65 7.62
N LYS A 246 -7.14 -16.83 8.18
CA LYS A 246 -7.77 -17.92 7.41
C LYS A 246 -9.17 -17.54 6.91
N CYS A 247 -9.96 -16.83 7.72
CA CYS A 247 -11.28 -16.37 7.32
C CYS A 247 -11.21 -15.33 6.20
N ILE A 248 -10.28 -14.37 6.29
CA ILE A 248 -10.04 -13.38 5.24
C ILE A 248 -9.57 -14.07 3.95
N SER A 249 -8.63 -15.00 4.04
CA SER A 249 -8.19 -15.80 2.88
C SER A 249 -9.34 -16.58 2.24
N GLY A 250 -10.22 -17.19 3.04
CA GLY A 250 -11.43 -17.85 2.55
C GLY A 250 -12.39 -16.88 1.83
N ARG A 251 -12.53 -15.64 2.32
CA ARG A 251 -13.34 -14.61 1.67
C ARG A 251 -12.76 -14.13 0.34
N ILE A 252 -11.43 -13.99 0.25
CA ILE A 252 -10.73 -13.67 -0.99
C ILE A 252 -11.05 -14.74 -2.06
N GLN A 253 -10.94 -16.02 -1.68
CA GLN A 253 -11.27 -17.14 -2.56
C GLN A 253 -12.74 -17.18 -2.95
N ASP A 254 -13.64 -16.88 -2.02
CA ASP A 254 -15.08 -16.84 -2.28
C ASP A 254 -15.46 -15.72 -3.27
N ALA A 255 -14.94 -14.50 -3.08
CA ALA A 255 -15.13 -13.35 -3.97
C ALA A 255 -14.69 -13.67 -5.40
N LEU A 256 -13.54 -14.34 -5.56
CA LEU A 256 -13.09 -14.82 -6.85
C LEU A 256 -14.04 -15.89 -7.42
N SER A 257 -14.47 -16.87 -6.62
CA SER A 257 -15.35 -17.94 -7.10
C SER A 257 -16.73 -17.45 -7.58
N ALA A 258 -17.23 -16.35 -7.01
CA ALA A 258 -18.50 -15.73 -7.38
C ALA A 258 -18.42 -15.00 -8.74
N SER A 259 -17.25 -14.54 -9.16
CA SER A 259 -17.02 -13.62 -10.27
C SER A 259 -17.04 -14.28 -11.66
N LYS A 260 -18.18 -14.88 -12.06
CA LYS A 260 -18.32 -15.62 -13.34
C LYS A 260 -18.85 -14.79 -14.51
N ASN A 261 -19.48 -13.66 -14.25
CA ASN A 261 -20.05 -12.75 -15.24
C ASN A 261 -19.68 -11.30 -14.90
N VAL A 262 -19.96 -10.34 -15.79
CA VAL A 262 -19.55 -8.93 -15.61
C VAL A 262 -20.03 -8.33 -14.29
N SER A 263 -21.32 -8.48 -13.94
CA SER A 263 -21.87 -8.00 -12.66
C SER A 263 -21.21 -8.64 -11.45
N ALA A 264 -20.80 -9.90 -11.56
CA ALA A 264 -20.11 -10.59 -10.49
C ALA A 264 -18.62 -10.22 -10.41
N VAL A 265 -17.99 -9.83 -11.53
CA VAL A 265 -16.64 -9.26 -11.55
C VAL A 265 -16.62 -7.92 -10.82
N GLU A 266 -17.64 -7.08 -10.99
CA GLU A 266 -17.79 -5.84 -10.23
C GLU A 266 -17.83 -6.10 -8.71
N ALA A 267 -18.73 -6.99 -8.28
CA ALA A 267 -18.84 -7.41 -6.89
C ALA A 267 -17.52 -7.92 -6.33
N GLY A 268 -16.87 -8.84 -7.05
CA GLY A 268 -15.63 -9.47 -6.63
C GLY A 268 -14.50 -8.46 -6.56
N ALA A 269 -14.39 -7.54 -7.51
CA ALA A 269 -13.41 -6.46 -7.51
C ALA A 269 -13.58 -5.55 -6.28
N LEU A 270 -14.82 -5.14 -5.99
CA LEU A 270 -15.12 -4.29 -4.83
C LEU A 270 -14.84 -5.04 -3.52
N ASP A 271 -15.27 -6.30 -3.39
CA ASP A 271 -14.98 -7.13 -2.22
C ASP A 271 -13.46 -7.31 -2.01
N LEU A 272 -12.68 -7.55 -3.07
CA LEU A 272 -11.23 -7.68 -2.99
C LEU A 272 -10.55 -6.35 -2.61
N ALA A 273 -11.03 -5.22 -3.11
CA ALA A 273 -10.55 -3.90 -2.73
C ALA A 273 -10.78 -3.65 -1.22
N HIS A 274 -11.99 -3.93 -0.76
CA HIS A 274 -12.39 -3.83 0.65
C HIS A 274 -11.53 -4.73 1.56
N LEU A 275 -11.33 -5.99 1.19
CA LEU A 275 -10.50 -6.92 1.96
C LEU A 275 -9.02 -6.50 1.96
N ALA A 276 -8.47 -6.04 0.82
CA ALA A 276 -7.09 -5.58 0.72
C ALA A 276 -6.84 -4.29 1.51
N SER A 277 -7.78 -3.34 1.48
CA SER A 277 -7.75 -2.15 2.34
C SER A 277 -7.65 -2.55 3.80
N ALA A 278 -8.42 -3.55 4.22
CA ALA A 278 -8.43 -3.95 5.61
C ALA A 278 -7.18 -4.70 6.08
N LEU A 279 -6.52 -5.42 5.17
CA LEU A 279 -5.19 -5.98 5.44
C LEU A 279 -4.15 -4.88 5.78
N SER A 280 -4.39 -3.62 5.37
CA SER A 280 -3.48 -2.50 5.66
C SER A 280 -3.48 -2.06 7.13
N VAL A 281 -4.54 -2.38 7.88
CA VAL A 281 -4.71 -2.06 9.30
C VAL A 281 -4.09 -3.12 10.20
N LEU A 282 -3.84 -4.32 9.67
CA LEU A 282 -3.21 -5.39 10.44
C LEU A 282 -1.81 -4.96 10.94
N PRO A 283 -1.48 -5.20 12.21
CA PRO A 283 -0.15 -4.94 12.73
C PRO A 283 0.91 -5.66 11.91
N ARG A 284 1.76 -4.91 11.19
CA ARG A 284 2.78 -5.52 10.31
C ARG A 284 3.71 -6.49 11.06
N SER A 285 3.97 -6.24 12.35
CA SER A 285 4.75 -7.15 13.18
C SER A 285 4.12 -8.54 13.33
N GLN A 286 2.79 -8.65 13.27
CA GLN A 286 2.07 -9.91 13.30
C GLN A 286 2.01 -10.53 11.90
N LEU A 287 1.70 -9.75 10.86
CA LEU A 287 1.73 -10.19 9.46
C LEU A 287 3.07 -10.85 9.06
N HIS A 288 4.20 -10.29 9.50
CA HIS A 288 5.53 -10.80 9.14
C HIS A 288 6.03 -11.96 10.02
N ARG A 289 5.45 -12.20 11.20
CA ARG A 289 5.92 -13.27 12.11
C ARG A 289 5.30 -14.63 11.80
N GLU A 290 4.23 -14.66 11.03
CA GLU A 290 3.43 -15.86 10.79
C GLU A 290 3.49 -16.29 9.33
N PHE A 291 3.76 -17.57 9.08
CA PHE A 291 3.59 -18.22 7.78
C PHE A 291 2.18 -18.02 7.18
N ALA A 292 1.18 -17.69 8.00
CA ALA A 292 -0.17 -17.38 7.56
C ALA A 292 -0.28 -16.01 6.85
N GLY A 293 0.49 -15.01 7.29
CA GLY A 293 0.55 -13.69 6.64
C GLY A 293 1.27 -13.72 5.29
N GLU A 294 2.22 -14.63 5.16
CA GLU A 294 2.85 -14.96 3.88
C GLU A 294 1.82 -15.55 2.91
N SER A 295 1.06 -16.56 3.35
CA SER A 295 0.03 -17.19 2.52
C SER A 295 -1.04 -16.19 2.04
N ILE A 296 -1.53 -15.29 2.92
CA ILE A 296 -2.65 -14.41 2.58
C ILE A 296 -2.31 -13.34 1.53
N LEU A 297 -1.11 -12.76 1.56
CA LEU A 297 -0.70 -11.77 0.57
C LEU A 297 -0.47 -12.40 -0.81
N SER A 298 0.12 -13.60 -0.84
CA SER A 298 0.26 -14.38 -2.07
C SER A 298 -1.11 -14.77 -2.63
N GLU A 299 -2.04 -15.18 -1.76
CA GLU A 299 -3.41 -15.54 -2.15
C GLU A 299 -4.18 -14.32 -2.69
N ALA A 300 -4.13 -13.19 -2.00
CA ALA A 300 -4.76 -11.94 -2.44
C ALA A 300 -4.18 -11.48 -3.79
N THR A 301 -2.86 -11.61 -3.97
CA THR A 301 -2.18 -11.26 -5.23
C THR A 301 -2.63 -12.17 -6.37
N ARG A 302 -2.71 -13.48 -6.15
CA ARG A 302 -3.22 -14.43 -7.14
C ARG A 302 -4.70 -14.17 -7.47
N ALA A 303 -5.51 -13.86 -6.46
CA ALA A 303 -6.92 -13.55 -6.65
C ALA A 303 -7.13 -12.28 -7.47
N VAL A 304 -6.35 -11.21 -7.25
CA VAL A 304 -6.45 -9.99 -8.07
C VAL A 304 -5.92 -10.21 -9.49
N ALA A 305 -4.87 -11.02 -9.67
CA ALA A 305 -4.39 -11.39 -11.00
C ALA A 305 -5.47 -12.14 -11.80
N GLU A 306 -6.12 -13.12 -11.18
CA GLU A 306 -7.22 -13.85 -11.82
C GLU A 306 -8.45 -12.96 -12.05
N MET A 307 -8.75 -12.03 -11.14
CA MET A 307 -9.83 -11.04 -11.32
C MET A 307 -9.58 -10.16 -12.55
N VAL A 308 -8.35 -9.69 -12.74
CA VAL A 308 -7.96 -8.92 -13.93
C VAL A 308 -8.18 -9.75 -15.19
N ASP A 309 -7.70 -10.99 -15.23
CA ASP A 309 -7.88 -11.85 -16.39
C ASP A 309 -9.35 -12.07 -16.73
N ARG A 310 -10.22 -12.30 -15.72
CA ARG A 310 -11.66 -12.44 -15.91
C ARG A 310 -12.30 -11.15 -16.42
N ALA A 311 -11.93 -9.99 -15.87
CA ALA A 311 -12.42 -8.69 -16.30
C ALA A 311 -12.03 -8.41 -17.76
N VAL A 312 -10.79 -8.73 -18.15
CA VAL A 312 -10.31 -8.59 -19.52
C VAL A 312 -11.04 -9.56 -20.47
N GLN A 313 -11.19 -10.83 -20.09
CA GLN A 313 -11.92 -11.83 -20.89
C GLN A 313 -13.40 -11.48 -21.08
N ALA A 314 -14.02 -10.90 -20.06
CA ALA A 314 -15.39 -10.42 -20.11
C ALA A 314 -15.55 -9.08 -20.87
N GLY A 315 -14.45 -8.46 -21.31
CA GLY A 315 -14.48 -7.20 -22.05
C GLY A 315 -14.97 -6.02 -21.22
N VAL A 316 -14.70 -5.99 -19.91
CA VAL A 316 -15.15 -4.95 -18.99
C VAL A 316 -14.55 -3.59 -19.38
N LYS A 317 -15.42 -2.60 -19.62
CA LYS A 317 -15.04 -1.21 -19.91
C LYS A 317 -15.34 -0.24 -18.76
N ASP A 318 -15.99 -0.72 -17.71
CA ASP A 318 -16.40 0.11 -16.58
C ASP A 318 -15.18 0.55 -15.77
N THR A 319 -14.96 1.86 -15.70
CA THR A 319 -13.83 2.46 -14.98
C THR A 319 -13.91 2.25 -13.47
N ILE A 320 -15.10 2.07 -12.90
CA ILE A 320 -15.29 1.81 -11.46
C ILE A 320 -14.72 0.45 -11.10
N ILE A 321 -14.99 -0.57 -11.93
CA ILE A 321 -14.45 -1.92 -11.73
C ILE A 321 -12.91 -1.90 -11.76
N TRP A 322 -12.34 -1.23 -12.76
CA TRP A 322 -10.88 -1.09 -12.86
C TRP A 322 -10.30 -0.28 -11.71
N SER A 323 -10.99 0.77 -11.25
CA SER A 323 -10.60 1.54 -10.07
C SER A 323 -10.52 0.66 -8.82
N ASN A 324 -11.54 -0.18 -8.57
CA ASN A 324 -11.53 -1.10 -7.42
C ASN A 324 -10.38 -2.12 -7.51
N ILE A 325 -10.13 -2.67 -8.70
CA ILE A 325 -8.97 -3.56 -8.92
C ILE A 325 -7.65 -2.81 -8.66
N GLY A 326 -7.51 -1.59 -9.17
CA GLY A 326 -6.34 -0.74 -8.97
C GLY A 326 -6.11 -0.39 -7.50
N GLU A 327 -7.18 -0.13 -6.74
CA GLU A 327 -7.12 0.08 -5.30
C GLU A 327 -6.62 -1.18 -4.58
N CYS A 328 -7.14 -2.36 -4.94
CA CYS A 328 -6.69 -3.64 -4.40
C CYS A 328 -5.17 -3.83 -4.63
N ILE A 329 -4.70 -3.65 -5.87
CA ILE A 329 -3.27 -3.75 -6.23
C ILE A 329 -2.43 -2.76 -5.42
N SER A 330 -2.87 -1.50 -5.34
CA SER A 330 -2.16 -0.45 -4.60
C SER A 330 -2.05 -0.77 -3.12
N ASN A 331 -3.11 -1.27 -2.50
CA ASN A 331 -3.12 -1.69 -1.11
C ASN A 331 -2.17 -2.88 -0.87
N LEU A 332 -2.18 -3.90 -1.74
CA LEU A 332 -1.25 -5.04 -1.62
C LEU A 332 0.22 -4.61 -1.71
N ILE A 333 0.56 -3.70 -2.63
CA ILE A 333 1.90 -3.13 -2.77
C ILE A 333 2.26 -2.30 -1.52
N ARG A 334 1.33 -1.47 -1.02
CA ARG A 334 1.51 -0.63 0.18
C ARG A 334 1.73 -1.45 1.45
N ILE A 335 1.03 -2.59 1.59
CA ILE A 335 1.20 -3.53 2.70
C ILE A 335 2.56 -4.20 2.64
N SER A 336 3.01 -4.55 1.43
CA SER A 336 4.28 -5.24 1.19
C SER A 336 5.51 -4.39 1.50
N LYS A 337 5.38 -3.06 1.56
CA LYS A 337 6.49 -2.16 1.88
C LYS A 337 7.07 -2.42 3.28
N PRO A 338 8.39 -2.65 3.43
CA PRO A 338 9.02 -2.79 4.74
C PRO A 338 8.90 -1.54 5.63
N ARG A 339 8.31 -1.69 6.84
CA ARG A 339 8.41 -0.69 7.93
C ARG A 339 9.73 -0.76 8.70
N SER A 340 10.55 -1.77 8.46
CA SER A 340 11.95 -1.85 8.90
C SER A 340 12.77 -2.48 7.78
N GLY A 341 14.05 -2.14 7.61
CA GLY A 341 14.90 -2.59 6.48
C GLY A 341 15.22 -4.09 6.44
N LYS A 342 14.33 -4.96 6.94
CA LYS A 342 14.49 -6.41 7.00
C LYS A 342 13.37 -7.21 6.29
N ALA A 343 12.37 -6.57 5.67
CA ALA A 343 11.20 -7.28 5.13
C ALA A 343 11.15 -7.32 3.59
N ASP A 344 12.27 -7.62 2.92
CA ASP A 344 12.30 -7.86 1.46
C ASP A 344 11.48 -9.10 1.07
N HIS A 345 11.28 -10.04 2.00
CA HIS A 345 10.53 -11.27 1.75
C HIS A 345 9.08 -11.03 1.36
N THR A 346 8.39 -10.09 2.01
CA THR A 346 6.98 -9.79 1.66
C THR A 346 6.86 -9.17 0.27
N ILE A 347 7.83 -8.34 -0.13
CA ILE A 347 7.89 -7.83 -1.51
C ILE A 347 8.11 -9.00 -2.48
N GLU A 348 9.12 -9.82 -2.23
CA GLU A 348 9.41 -11.01 -3.04
C GLU A 348 8.18 -11.89 -3.21
N MET A 349 7.43 -12.15 -2.15
CA MET A 349 6.21 -12.95 -2.21
C MET A 349 5.13 -12.38 -3.11
N VAL A 350 4.85 -11.07 -3.02
CA VAL A 350 3.86 -10.42 -3.87
C VAL A 350 4.35 -10.36 -5.32
N LEU A 351 5.65 -10.23 -5.54
CA LEU A 351 6.25 -10.32 -6.87
C LEU A 351 6.15 -11.75 -7.44
N GLU A 352 6.53 -12.78 -6.69
CA GLU A 352 6.44 -14.20 -7.07
C GLU A 352 4.99 -14.65 -7.28
N ALA A 353 4.04 -14.05 -6.55
CA ALA A 353 2.61 -14.30 -6.72
C ALA A 353 2.01 -13.66 -7.99
N GLY A 354 2.79 -12.85 -8.71
CA GLY A 354 2.42 -12.30 -10.01
C GLY A 354 1.63 -11.00 -9.97
N ILE A 355 2.01 -10.03 -9.11
CA ILE A 355 1.38 -8.70 -9.08
C ILE A 355 1.70 -7.83 -10.30
N ILE A 356 2.82 -8.06 -10.99
CA ILE A 356 3.30 -7.19 -12.07
C ILE A 356 2.38 -7.26 -13.31
N PRO A 357 2.04 -8.45 -13.85
CA PRO A 357 1.11 -8.54 -14.97
C PRO A 357 -0.22 -7.80 -14.76
N PRO A 358 -0.98 -8.03 -13.67
CA PRO A 358 -2.23 -7.31 -13.46
C PRO A 358 -2.03 -5.81 -13.27
N LEU A 359 -0.97 -5.37 -12.60
CA LEU A 359 -0.65 -3.94 -12.50
C LEU A 359 -0.50 -3.29 -13.88
N LEU A 360 0.31 -3.88 -14.76
CA LEU A 360 0.56 -3.33 -16.10
C LEU A 360 -0.68 -3.32 -16.99
N LEU A 361 -1.59 -4.28 -16.80
CA LEU A 361 -2.88 -4.34 -17.49
C LEU A 361 -3.88 -3.30 -16.96
N VAL A 362 -3.84 -2.99 -15.66
CA VAL A 362 -4.80 -2.10 -14.98
C VAL A 362 -4.41 -0.62 -15.07
N LEU A 363 -3.11 -0.29 -15.03
CA LEU A 363 -2.58 1.08 -15.23
C LEU A 363 -3.26 1.86 -16.37
N PRO A 364 -3.41 1.31 -17.59
CA PRO A 364 -4.07 2.00 -18.70
C PRO A 364 -5.58 2.24 -18.53
N LEU A 365 -6.22 1.63 -17.53
CA LEU A 365 -7.67 1.60 -17.35
C LEU A 365 -8.17 2.42 -16.14
N CYS A 366 -7.27 2.94 -15.29
CA CYS A 366 -7.62 3.64 -14.04
C CYS A 366 -7.44 5.17 -14.06
N ILE A 367 -7.16 5.81 -15.20
CA ILE A 367 -6.59 7.18 -15.17
C ILE A 367 -7.56 8.29 -14.72
N ASP A 368 -8.88 8.08 -14.80
CA ASP A 368 -9.85 9.14 -14.49
C ASP A 368 -10.27 9.19 -13.00
N SER A 369 -9.78 8.29 -12.15
CA SER A 369 -10.13 8.25 -10.72
C SER A 369 -8.99 8.76 -9.82
N SER A 370 -9.33 9.15 -8.59
CA SER A 370 -8.35 9.44 -7.52
C SER A 370 -7.40 8.26 -7.28
N THR A 371 -7.85 7.04 -7.56
CA THR A 371 -7.08 5.79 -7.48
C THR A 371 -5.92 5.74 -8.47
N SER A 372 -5.95 6.52 -9.56
CA SER A 372 -4.84 6.61 -10.53
C SER A 372 -3.51 6.96 -9.86
N ARG A 373 -3.51 7.92 -8.93
CA ARG A 373 -2.30 8.38 -8.25
C ARG A 373 -1.71 7.30 -7.35
N ASP A 374 -2.56 6.60 -6.60
CA ASP A 374 -2.12 5.52 -5.72
C ASP A 374 -1.52 4.36 -6.52
N LEU A 375 -2.11 4.04 -7.68
CA LEU A 375 -1.62 3.01 -8.58
C LEU A 375 -0.31 3.42 -9.27
N ASP A 376 -0.17 4.68 -9.67
CA ASP A 376 1.07 5.23 -10.24
C ASP A 376 2.23 5.18 -9.22
N GLU A 377 1.95 5.56 -7.98
CA GLU A 377 2.92 5.44 -6.88
C GLU A 377 3.32 3.98 -6.68
N ALA A 378 2.35 3.07 -6.64
CA ALA A 378 2.58 1.63 -6.49
C ALA A 378 3.40 1.04 -7.65
N ALA A 379 3.15 1.47 -8.89
CA ALA A 379 3.93 1.09 -10.05
C ALA A 379 5.38 1.58 -9.96
N GLN A 380 5.58 2.83 -9.54
CA GLN A 380 6.93 3.35 -9.32
C GLN A 380 7.67 2.56 -8.23
N ASP A 381 7.00 2.19 -7.13
CA ASP A 381 7.63 1.40 -6.07
C ASP A 381 8.13 0.05 -6.59
N ILE A 382 7.27 -0.67 -7.34
CA ILE A 382 7.65 -1.93 -7.97
C ILE A 382 8.86 -1.71 -8.88
N LEU A 383 8.85 -0.70 -9.75
CA LEU A 383 9.97 -0.42 -10.64
C LEU A 383 11.31 -0.29 -9.89
N TYR A 384 11.34 0.34 -8.71
CA TYR A 384 12.57 0.45 -7.91
C TYR A 384 12.96 -0.86 -7.21
N TRP A 385 11.98 -1.68 -6.82
CA TRP A 385 12.23 -3.01 -6.27
C TRP A 385 12.95 -3.89 -7.28
N LEU A 386 12.56 -3.80 -8.55
CA LEU A 386 13.09 -4.62 -9.63
C LEU A 386 14.53 -4.28 -10.01
N LEU A 387 15.09 -3.20 -9.47
CA LEU A 387 16.51 -2.88 -9.59
C LEU A 387 17.37 -3.68 -8.58
N ASP A 388 16.76 -4.54 -7.76
CA ASP A 388 17.43 -5.51 -6.88
C ASP A 388 17.35 -6.91 -7.50
N SER A 389 18.45 -7.64 -7.56
CA SER A 389 18.50 -8.94 -8.25
C SER A 389 17.53 -9.96 -7.67
N ARG A 390 17.32 -9.95 -6.34
CA ARG A 390 16.41 -10.90 -5.69
C ARG A 390 14.97 -10.64 -6.12
N LEU A 391 14.57 -9.38 -6.03
CA LEU A 391 13.21 -8.94 -6.33
C LEU A 391 12.93 -8.99 -7.83
N PHE A 392 13.93 -8.77 -8.67
CA PHE A 392 13.85 -9.01 -10.11
C PHE A 392 13.53 -10.48 -10.43
N LEU A 393 14.31 -11.41 -9.89
CA LEU A 393 14.09 -12.85 -10.09
C LEU A 393 12.73 -13.29 -9.52
N ALA A 394 12.31 -12.72 -8.40
CA ALA A 394 10.96 -12.91 -7.84
C ALA A 394 9.87 -12.48 -8.83
N GLY A 395 10.01 -11.29 -9.42
CA GLY A 395 9.10 -10.79 -10.46
C GLY A 395 9.06 -11.69 -11.69
N GLN A 396 10.22 -12.19 -12.15
CA GLN A 396 10.28 -13.14 -13.27
C GLN A 396 9.51 -14.44 -12.96
N LYS A 397 9.68 -15.02 -11.76
CA LYS A 397 8.91 -16.19 -11.33
C LYS A 397 7.40 -15.92 -11.30
N GLY A 398 6.99 -14.70 -10.96
CA GLY A 398 5.59 -14.26 -11.00
C GLY A 398 5.05 -13.94 -12.39
N GLY A 399 5.78 -14.29 -13.46
CA GLY A 399 5.32 -14.12 -14.84
C GLY A 399 5.67 -12.76 -15.47
N TRP A 400 6.57 -11.97 -14.86
CA TRP A 400 7.12 -10.81 -15.55
C TRP A 400 8.02 -11.24 -16.70
N CYS A 401 7.58 -10.98 -17.92
CA CYS A 401 8.32 -11.22 -19.15
C CYS A 401 8.06 -10.13 -20.20
N GLU A 402 8.85 -10.14 -21.29
CA GLU A 402 8.74 -9.16 -22.39
C GLU A 402 7.39 -9.26 -23.12
N GLY A 403 6.81 -10.47 -23.18
CA GLY A 403 5.53 -10.74 -23.83
C GLY A 403 4.36 -9.90 -23.30
N LEU A 404 4.41 -9.49 -22.03
CA LEU A 404 3.39 -8.63 -21.41
C LEU A 404 3.22 -7.30 -22.15
N PHE A 405 4.29 -6.75 -22.71
CA PHE A 405 4.23 -5.47 -23.41
C PHE A 405 3.69 -5.62 -24.83
N HIS A 406 3.76 -6.81 -25.42
CA HIS A 406 3.23 -7.04 -26.77
C HIS A 406 1.74 -7.39 -26.79
N ASP A 407 1.11 -7.46 -25.62
CA ASP A 407 -0.30 -7.83 -25.49
C ASP A 407 -1.21 -6.87 -26.29
N PRO A 408 -1.96 -7.37 -27.30
CA PRO A 408 -2.89 -6.57 -28.08
C PRO A 408 -3.96 -5.89 -27.22
N ARG A 409 -4.30 -6.47 -26.06
CA ARG A 409 -5.29 -5.96 -25.11
C ARG A 409 -4.86 -4.59 -24.57
N LEU A 410 -3.56 -4.33 -24.49
CA LEU A 410 -3.00 -3.03 -24.11
C LEU A 410 -3.07 -1.95 -25.20
N LYS A 411 -3.53 -2.22 -26.42
CA LYS A 411 -3.46 -1.23 -27.52
C LYS A 411 -4.73 -0.38 -27.71
N THR A 412 -5.86 -0.69 -27.08
CA THR A 412 -7.16 -0.37 -27.70
C THR A 412 -8.01 0.78 -27.15
N SER A 413 -7.71 1.47 -26.04
CA SER A 413 -8.59 2.59 -25.63
C SER A 413 -7.97 3.54 -24.60
N TYR A 414 -7.15 4.49 -25.06
CA TYR A 414 -6.56 5.51 -24.19
C TYR A 414 -7.15 6.89 -24.45
N SER A 415 -7.49 7.59 -23.37
CA SER A 415 -7.54 9.05 -23.41
C SER A 415 -6.15 9.60 -23.79
N PRO A 416 -6.06 10.73 -24.54
CA PRO A 416 -4.77 11.30 -24.93
C PRO A 416 -3.87 11.69 -23.75
N ALA A 417 -4.43 12.18 -22.65
CA ALA A 417 -3.67 12.64 -21.49
C ALA A 417 -3.04 11.45 -20.73
N SER A 418 -3.84 10.41 -20.51
CA SER A 418 -3.44 9.16 -19.87
C SER A 418 -2.35 8.42 -20.64
N ARG A 419 -2.36 8.56 -21.97
CA ARG A 419 -1.42 7.89 -22.86
C ARG A 419 0.03 8.23 -22.53
N ASN A 420 0.33 9.45 -22.10
CA ASN A 420 1.70 9.85 -21.82
C ASN A 420 2.24 9.22 -20.53
N VAL A 421 1.54 9.35 -19.41
CA VAL A 421 2.00 8.79 -18.11
C VAL A 421 2.15 7.27 -18.18
N VAL A 422 1.13 6.59 -18.72
CA VAL A 422 1.14 5.14 -18.86
C VAL A 422 2.22 4.68 -19.83
N LYS A 423 2.43 5.41 -20.95
CA LYS A 423 3.54 5.13 -21.85
C LYS A 423 4.88 5.28 -21.16
N SER A 424 5.11 6.35 -20.41
CA SER A 424 6.36 6.56 -19.68
C SER A 424 6.65 5.44 -18.68
N LEU A 425 5.64 5.08 -17.88
CA LEU A 425 5.76 3.96 -16.93
C LEU A 425 6.06 2.66 -17.69
N ARG A 426 5.31 2.37 -18.74
CA ARG A 426 5.52 1.17 -19.56
C ARG A 426 6.93 1.13 -20.18
N ASP A 427 7.38 2.22 -20.78
CA ASP A 427 8.73 2.34 -21.35
C ASP A 427 9.79 2.15 -20.26
N ALA A 428 9.53 2.62 -19.04
CA ALA A 428 10.38 2.38 -17.88
C ALA A 428 10.42 0.92 -17.44
N TYR A 429 9.29 0.20 -17.47
CA TYR A 429 9.25 -1.23 -17.18
C TYR A 429 9.95 -2.06 -18.27
N VAL A 430 9.79 -1.71 -19.54
CA VAL A 430 10.52 -2.33 -20.66
C VAL A 430 12.03 -2.12 -20.47
N PHE A 431 12.43 -0.89 -20.16
CA PHE A 431 13.82 -0.58 -19.83
C PHE A 431 14.31 -1.43 -18.65
N ALA A 432 13.58 -1.44 -17.53
CA ALA A 432 13.98 -2.19 -16.35
C ALA A 432 14.09 -3.69 -16.65
N LEU A 433 13.14 -4.27 -17.39
CA LEU A 433 13.21 -5.67 -17.79
C LEU A 433 14.47 -5.95 -18.60
N HIS A 434 14.68 -5.20 -19.69
CA HIS A 434 15.81 -5.40 -20.58
C HIS A 434 17.16 -5.34 -19.85
N TYR A 435 17.38 -4.28 -19.07
CA TYR A 435 18.67 -4.09 -18.39
C TYR A 435 18.83 -5.01 -17.18
N CYS A 436 17.79 -5.24 -16.39
CA CYS A 436 17.88 -6.15 -15.25
C CYS A 436 18.01 -7.60 -15.69
N GLU A 437 17.38 -8.03 -16.79
CA GLU A 437 17.54 -9.37 -17.34
C GLU A 437 18.98 -9.61 -17.80
N GLN A 438 19.56 -8.67 -18.54
CA GLN A 438 20.97 -8.75 -18.93
C GLN A 438 21.94 -8.66 -17.75
N THR A 439 21.54 -8.00 -16.66
CA THR A 439 22.40 -7.77 -15.49
C THR A 439 22.32 -8.92 -14.47
N PHE A 440 21.13 -9.47 -14.25
CA PHE A 440 20.81 -10.42 -13.18
C PHE A 440 20.42 -11.81 -13.70
N GLY A 441 20.20 -11.97 -15.01
CA GLY A 441 19.91 -13.24 -15.66
C GLY A 441 21.08 -14.23 -15.61
N THR A 442 20.82 -15.46 -16.05
CA THR A 442 21.74 -16.60 -15.90
C THR A 442 22.89 -16.63 -16.89
N GLU A 443 22.81 -15.90 -18.00
CA GLU A 443 23.64 -16.18 -19.17
C GLU A 443 25.00 -15.46 -19.17
N THR A 444 25.15 -14.31 -18.51
CA THR A 444 26.45 -13.60 -18.47
C THR A 444 26.57 -12.69 -17.23
N VAL A 445 27.41 -13.07 -16.26
CA VAL A 445 27.73 -12.17 -15.14
C VAL A 445 28.86 -11.25 -15.56
N ILE A 446 28.55 -9.97 -15.82
CA ILE A 446 29.57 -8.94 -16.02
C ILE A 446 30.44 -8.90 -14.76
N PRO A 447 31.76 -9.13 -14.86
CA PRO A 447 32.64 -9.09 -13.71
C PRO A 447 32.76 -7.65 -13.23
N VAL A 448 31.89 -7.27 -12.31
CA VAL A 448 31.88 -5.95 -11.71
C VAL A 448 32.66 -5.97 -10.43
N ARG A 449 33.49 -4.94 -10.32
CA ARG A 449 34.52 -4.85 -9.31
C ARG A 449 34.11 -3.89 -8.21
N MET A 450 33.96 -4.40 -6.99
CA MET A 450 33.51 -3.59 -5.86
C MET A 450 34.64 -3.34 -4.87
N CYS A 451 35.46 -2.33 -5.16
CA CYS A 451 36.55 -1.90 -4.27
C CYS A 451 36.60 -0.38 -4.12
N CYS A 452 36.62 0.09 -2.87
CA CYS A 452 36.73 1.50 -2.51
C CYS A 452 38.18 1.98 -2.34
N SER A 453 39.17 1.09 -2.40
CA SER A 453 40.59 1.46 -2.23
C SER A 453 41.06 2.41 -3.32
N LEU A 454 41.57 3.58 -2.94
CA LEU A 454 42.04 4.61 -3.88
C LEU A 454 43.34 4.21 -4.60
N ARG A 455 44.13 3.27 -4.04
CA ARG A 455 45.43 2.82 -4.60
C ARG A 455 45.32 1.61 -5.51
N HIS A 456 44.13 1.27 -5.94
CA HIS A 456 43.92 0.02 -6.65
C HIS A 456 44.41 0.07 -8.12
N GLU A 457 45.69 -0.15 -8.36
CA GLU A 457 46.27 -0.02 -9.72
C GLU A 457 46.08 -1.26 -10.61
N ARG A 458 46.13 -2.50 -10.06
CA ARG A 458 45.93 -3.74 -10.84
C ARG A 458 45.35 -4.88 -9.99
N PRO A 459 44.08 -5.26 -10.13
CA PRO A 459 43.54 -6.43 -9.43
C PRO A 459 44.16 -7.72 -9.93
N THR A 460 44.63 -8.54 -9.00
CA THR A 460 45.06 -9.92 -9.22
C THR A 460 43.89 -10.91 -9.34
N ILE A 461 42.68 -10.53 -8.89
CA ILE A 461 41.52 -11.44 -8.76
C ILE A 461 40.63 -11.36 -10.01
N LYS A 462 40.41 -12.51 -10.66
CA LYS A 462 39.61 -12.63 -11.90
C LYS A 462 38.10 -12.74 -11.67
N HIS A 463 37.64 -13.14 -10.48
CA HIS A 463 36.22 -13.21 -10.11
C HIS A 463 36.01 -12.83 -8.63
N GLU A 464 35.15 -11.85 -8.36
CA GLU A 464 34.79 -11.45 -7.00
C GLU A 464 33.51 -12.20 -6.58
N ASP A 465 33.67 -13.30 -5.85
CA ASP A 465 32.58 -13.87 -5.05
C ASP A 465 32.20 -12.83 -3.98
N ILE A 466 30.89 -12.57 -3.81
CA ILE A 466 30.37 -11.68 -2.76
C ILE A 466 30.91 -12.08 -1.39
N ALA A 467 31.05 -13.39 -1.15
CA ALA A 467 31.55 -13.92 0.12
C ALA A 467 32.99 -13.50 0.42
N CYS A 468 33.78 -13.13 -0.59
CA CYS A 468 35.17 -12.70 -0.43
C CYS A 468 35.32 -11.20 -0.12
N LEU A 469 34.27 -10.40 -0.35
CA LEU A 469 34.32 -8.95 -0.15
C LEU A 469 34.52 -8.59 1.33
N LYS A 470 35.45 -7.68 1.60
CA LYS A 470 35.74 -7.17 2.94
C LYS A 470 35.02 -5.86 3.16
N VAL A 471 34.01 -5.87 4.03
CA VAL A 471 33.35 -4.64 4.50
C VAL A 471 34.07 -4.13 5.74
N CYS A 472 34.33 -2.83 5.83
CA CYS A 472 34.87 -2.28 7.07
C CYS A 472 33.92 -2.56 8.24
N GLY A 473 34.35 -3.34 9.23
CA GLY A 473 33.52 -3.72 10.39
C GLY A 473 33.12 -2.55 11.30
N ARG A 474 33.75 -1.38 11.15
CA ARG A 474 33.42 -0.18 11.92
C ARG A 474 32.38 0.70 11.22
N CYS A 475 32.65 1.20 10.02
CA CYS A 475 31.74 2.13 9.36
C CYS A 475 30.70 1.47 8.43
N HIS A 476 31.01 0.28 7.91
CA HIS A 476 30.25 -0.40 6.86
C HIS A 476 30.04 0.42 5.57
N SER A 477 30.63 1.61 5.42
CA SER A 477 30.42 2.47 4.23
C SER A 477 31.28 2.07 3.03
N VAL A 478 32.45 1.49 3.29
CA VAL A 478 33.41 1.06 2.27
C VAL A 478 33.47 -0.47 2.15
N VAL A 479 33.71 -0.94 0.93
CA VAL A 479 33.87 -2.35 0.57
C VAL A 479 35.20 -2.52 -0.17
N TYR A 480 35.92 -3.59 0.14
CA TYR A 480 37.20 -3.92 -0.48
C TYR A 480 37.14 -5.33 -1.09
N CYS A 481 37.84 -5.51 -2.20
CA CYS A 481 37.97 -6.82 -2.83
C CYS A 481 38.93 -7.77 -2.09
N SER A 482 39.80 -7.24 -1.21
CA SER A 482 40.76 -8.03 -0.44
C SER A 482 41.18 -7.31 0.86
N GLU A 483 41.85 -8.04 1.74
CA GLU A 483 42.38 -7.49 3.00
C GLU A 483 43.57 -6.56 2.77
N GLU A 484 44.39 -6.81 1.76
CA GLU A 484 45.47 -5.93 1.31
C GLU A 484 44.93 -4.55 0.94
N CYS A 485 43.89 -4.51 0.10
CA CYS A 485 43.24 -3.27 -0.31
C CYS A 485 42.67 -2.50 0.87
N GLN A 486 42.07 -3.21 1.83
CA GLN A 486 41.55 -2.60 3.06
C GLN A 486 42.67 -1.98 3.89
N ARG A 487 43.78 -2.70 4.08
CA ARG A 487 44.93 -2.25 4.87
C ARG A 487 45.64 -1.06 4.24
N GLU A 488 45.85 -1.07 2.93
CA GLU A 488 46.44 0.05 2.19
C GLU A 488 45.57 1.29 2.28
N ASP A 489 44.28 1.16 2.00
CA ASP A 489 43.35 2.29 2.07
C ASP A 489 43.20 2.79 3.51
N TRP A 490 43.26 1.90 4.51
CA TRP A 490 43.28 2.26 5.94
C TRP A 490 44.43 3.20 6.29
N GLN A 491 45.66 2.85 5.88
CA GLN A 491 46.85 3.63 6.18
C GLN A 491 46.82 5.01 5.52
N VAL A 492 46.27 5.10 4.31
CA VAL A 492 46.36 6.31 3.47
C VAL A 492 45.19 7.25 3.71
N PHE A 493 43.97 6.70 3.78
CA PHE A 493 42.75 7.48 3.67
C PHE A 493 41.69 7.10 4.70
N HIS A 494 41.27 5.82 4.74
CA HIS A 494 40.06 5.41 5.46
C HIS A 494 40.13 5.60 6.98
N SER A 495 41.30 5.43 7.61
CA SER A 495 41.44 5.63 9.06
C SER A 495 40.96 7.01 9.54
N LYS A 496 41.12 8.05 8.70
CA LYS A 496 40.76 9.44 9.00
C LYS A 496 39.27 9.74 8.87
N GLU A 497 38.57 9.02 8.00
CA GLU A 497 37.13 9.21 7.74
C GLU A 497 36.24 8.15 8.40
N CYS A 498 36.80 7.00 8.80
CA CYS A 498 36.04 5.86 9.31
C CYS A 498 35.19 6.24 10.52
N LEU A 499 35.71 7.10 11.42
CA LEU A 499 34.97 7.57 12.59
C LEU A 499 33.71 8.37 12.19
N GLN A 500 33.84 9.28 11.22
CA GLN A 500 32.72 10.09 10.74
C GLN A 500 31.68 9.22 10.03
N ALA A 501 32.11 8.34 9.13
CA ALA A 501 31.24 7.41 8.43
C ALA A 501 30.54 6.41 9.38
N ALA A 502 31.18 6.05 10.51
CA ALA A 502 30.61 5.12 11.48
C ALA A 502 29.40 5.69 12.23
N CYS A 503 29.24 7.02 12.31
CA CYS A 503 28.06 7.64 12.91
C CYS A 503 26.75 7.22 12.20
N GLY A 504 26.79 7.07 10.87
CA GLY A 504 25.67 6.61 10.05
C GLY A 504 25.47 5.08 10.03
N ARG A 505 26.35 4.27 10.63
CA ARG A 505 26.30 2.80 10.53
C ARG A 505 24.95 2.23 10.98
N ARG A 506 24.45 2.69 12.13
CA ARG A 506 23.21 2.19 12.72
C ARG A 506 22.04 2.41 11.76
N GLN A 507 21.99 3.62 11.19
CA GLN A 507 20.99 4.04 10.21
C GLN A 507 21.05 3.21 8.92
N LEU A 508 22.25 2.96 8.38
CA LEU A 508 22.43 2.12 7.17
C LEU A 508 21.99 0.67 7.41
N LYS A 509 22.30 0.12 8.59
CA LYS A 509 21.86 -1.22 8.98
C LYS A 509 20.34 -1.29 9.14
N GLU A 510 19.73 -0.29 9.75
CA GLU A 510 18.27 -0.18 9.91
C GLU A 510 17.53 0.07 8.59
N ALA A 511 18.23 0.67 7.61
CA ALA A 511 17.75 0.85 6.25
C ALA A 511 17.91 -0.39 5.35
N GLY A 512 18.55 -1.46 5.83
CA GLY A 512 18.68 -2.71 5.06
C GLY A 512 19.76 -2.69 3.97
N ILE A 513 20.69 -1.74 4.02
CA ILE A 513 21.72 -1.59 2.97
C ILE A 513 22.77 -2.70 3.11
N SER A 514 22.58 -3.77 2.34
CA SER A 514 23.47 -4.93 2.29
C SER A 514 24.59 -4.76 1.25
N VAL A 515 25.60 -5.64 1.32
CA VAL A 515 26.64 -5.73 0.29
C VAL A 515 26.04 -6.11 -1.07
N ARG A 516 25.06 -7.02 -1.05
CA ARG A 516 24.29 -7.44 -2.24
C ARG A 516 23.59 -6.24 -2.87
N TYR A 517 22.86 -5.44 -2.09
CA TYR A 517 22.20 -4.24 -2.60
C TYR A 517 23.19 -3.30 -3.32
N ARG A 518 24.36 -3.04 -2.72
CA ARG A 518 25.39 -2.20 -3.35
C ARG A 518 25.93 -2.79 -4.65
N ARG A 519 26.18 -4.11 -4.66
CA ARG A 519 26.63 -4.83 -5.85
C ARG A 519 25.59 -4.74 -6.96
N ASP A 520 24.31 -4.98 -6.66
CA ASP A 520 23.25 -5.01 -7.67
C ASP A 520 23.08 -3.63 -8.33
N LYS A 521 23.11 -2.56 -7.53
CA LYS A 521 23.06 -1.19 -8.07
C LYS A 521 24.31 -0.83 -8.88
N LEU A 522 25.48 -1.29 -8.45
CA LEU A 522 26.73 -1.10 -9.19
C LEU A 522 26.72 -1.87 -10.51
N LEU A 523 26.28 -3.14 -10.50
CA LEU A 523 26.12 -3.98 -11.69
C LEU A 523 25.22 -3.30 -12.72
N LEU A 524 24.04 -2.84 -12.28
CA LEU A 524 23.10 -2.12 -13.13
C LEU A 524 23.70 -0.83 -13.70
N LEU A 525 24.38 -0.03 -12.87
CA LEU A 525 25.05 1.19 -13.34
C LEU A 525 26.09 0.85 -14.41
N VAL A 526 26.92 -0.17 -14.21
CA VAL A 526 27.97 -0.55 -15.16
C VAL A 526 27.36 -1.04 -16.47
N ARG A 527 26.29 -1.84 -16.42
CA ARG A 527 25.59 -2.29 -17.63
C ARG A 527 25.10 -1.10 -18.44
N ILE A 528 24.40 -0.17 -17.78
CA ILE A 528 23.81 1.00 -18.43
C ILE A 528 24.89 1.94 -18.98
N VAL A 529 25.99 2.11 -18.26
CA VAL A 529 27.15 2.88 -18.74
C VAL A 529 27.72 2.29 -20.02
N ASN A 530 27.87 0.97 -20.08
CA ASN A 530 28.42 0.31 -21.26
C ASN A 530 27.49 0.32 -22.47
N GLU A 531 26.18 0.35 -22.25
CA GLU A 531 25.19 0.38 -23.32
C GLU A 531 24.91 1.80 -23.82
N LEU A 532 24.77 2.77 -22.91
CA LEU A 532 24.26 4.11 -23.23
C LEU A 532 25.35 5.15 -23.47
N LEU A 533 26.55 4.99 -22.91
CA LEU A 533 27.61 5.97 -23.16
C LEU A 533 28.28 5.70 -24.51
N PRO A 534 28.38 6.71 -25.40
CA PRO A 534 29.19 6.59 -26.59
C PRO A 534 30.67 6.51 -26.21
N GLY A 535 31.51 5.95 -27.09
CA GLY A 535 32.94 5.81 -26.81
C GLY A 535 33.60 7.12 -26.37
N LEU A 536 34.58 7.04 -25.46
CA LEU A 536 35.17 8.21 -24.80
C LEU A 536 35.65 9.33 -25.77
N PRO A 537 36.23 9.05 -26.96
CA PRO A 537 36.57 10.11 -27.91
C PRO A 537 35.38 10.91 -28.44
N VAL A 538 34.19 10.30 -28.52
CA VAL A 538 32.94 10.98 -28.91
C VAL A 538 32.48 11.89 -27.78
N LEU A 539 32.39 11.37 -26.55
CA LEU A 539 32.05 12.14 -25.35
C LEU A 539 32.94 13.39 -25.21
N ARG A 540 34.25 13.23 -25.43
CA ARG A 540 35.21 14.34 -25.33
C ARG A 540 34.96 15.42 -26.38
N ARG A 541 34.64 15.04 -27.62
CA ARG A 541 34.30 16.01 -28.68
C ARG A 541 33.02 16.77 -28.36
N GLU A 542 32.02 16.09 -27.81
CA GLU A 542 30.77 16.73 -27.36
C GLU A 542 31.02 17.69 -26.20
N GLN A 543 31.85 17.30 -25.23
CA GLN A 543 32.27 18.15 -24.10
C GLN A 543 33.01 19.40 -24.57
N GLN A 544 34.02 19.24 -25.44
CA GLN A 544 34.78 20.36 -25.99
C GLN A 544 33.88 21.34 -26.76
N SER A 545 32.90 20.82 -27.51
CA SER A 545 31.94 21.65 -28.23
C SER A 545 31.06 22.48 -27.29
N ARG A 546 30.75 21.97 -26.09
CA ARG A 546 30.00 22.69 -25.05
C ARG A 546 30.88 23.68 -24.26
N GLU A 547 32.13 23.33 -23.97
CA GLU A 547 33.06 24.21 -23.24
C GLU A 547 33.40 25.48 -24.02
N ILE A 548 33.45 25.44 -25.35
CA ILE A 548 33.61 26.65 -26.18
C ILE A 548 32.50 27.68 -25.92
N ALA A 549 31.31 27.24 -25.48
CA ALA A 549 30.21 28.13 -25.14
C ALA A 549 30.29 28.70 -23.71
N TYR A 550 31.10 28.12 -22.82
CA TYR A 550 31.17 28.52 -21.41
C TYR A 550 32.64 28.65 -20.95
N SER A 551 33.11 29.88 -20.82
CA SER A 551 34.49 30.24 -20.43
C SER A 551 34.83 29.94 -18.96
N SER A 552 34.60 28.71 -18.49
CA SER A 552 34.95 28.25 -17.14
C SER A 552 36.19 27.37 -17.19
N PRO A 553 37.32 27.70 -16.50
CA PRO A 553 38.63 27.15 -16.85
C PRO A 553 39.02 25.82 -16.18
N VAL A 554 38.09 25.07 -15.58
CA VAL A 554 38.46 23.92 -14.71
C VAL A 554 38.18 22.56 -15.36
N VAL A 555 39.00 22.22 -16.37
CA VAL A 555 39.06 20.90 -17.00
C VAL A 555 39.28 19.82 -15.92
N GLY A 556 38.41 18.81 -15.85
CA GLY A 556 38.50 17.70 -14.87
C GLY A 556 37.52 17.75 -13.70
N SER A 557 36.55 18.67 -13.71
CA SER A 557 35.55 18.84 -12.65
C SER A 557 34.19 18.22 -12.97
N HIS A 558 34.09 17.36 -13.97
CA HIS A 558 32.81 16.86 -14.49
C HIS A 558 32.56 15.40 -14.13
N ILE A 559 31.28 15.07 -13.94
CA ILE A 559 30.79 13.72 -13.71
C ILE A 559 29.55 13.48 -14.56
N LEU A 560 29.44 12.30 -15.17
CA LEU A 560 28.21 11.88 -15.85
C LEU A 560 27.31 11.20 -14.82
N ALA A 561 26.15 11.77 -14.52
CA ALA A 561 25.25 11.29 -13.48
C ALA A 561 23.98 10.71 -14.09
N PHE A 562 23.75 9.41 -13.86
CA PHE A 562 22.51 8.71 -14.14
C PHE A 562 21.56 8.79 -12.94
N ASP A 563 20.28 9.01 -13.22
CA ASP A 563 19.25 9.13 -12.20
C ASP A 563 18.25 7.98 -12.27
N PHE A 564 18.29 7.11 -11.25
CA PHE A 564 17.38 5.98 -11.05
C PHE A 564 16.37 6.25 -9.93
N THR A 565 16.15 7.51 -9.58
CA THR A 565 15.18 7.91 -8.54
C THR A 565 13.76 8.15 -9.09
N GLY A 566 13.59 7.92 -10.40
CA GLY A 566 12.41 8.25 -11.22
C GLY A 566 12.02 9.72 -11.19
N VAL A 567 12.92 10.60 -10.75
CA VAL A 567 12.80 12.03 -11.06
C VAL A 567 12.82 12.23 -12.58
N MET A 568 13.74 11.59 -13.30
CA MET A 568 13.77 11.66 -14.76
C MET A 568 12.53 11.03 -15.41
N LEU A 569 12.01 9.95 -14.85
CA LEU A 569 10.77 9.35 -15.32
C LEU A 569 9.61 10.34 -15.28
N ARG A 570 9.52 11.15 -14.21
CA ARG A 570 8.49 12.19 -14.06
C ARG A 570 8.73 13.43 -14.92
N LEU A 571 9.98 13.78 -15.19
CA LEU A 571 10.34 15.02 -15.87
C LEU A 571 10.39 14.88 -17.39
N VAL A 572 11.04 13.83 -17.87
CA VAL A 572 11.36 13.63 -19.29
C VAL A 572 10.82 12.31 -19.83
N ASN A 573 9.97 11.60 -19.07
CA ASN A 573 9.37 10.34 -19.49
C ASN A 573 10.39 9.25 -19.86
N SER A 574 11.60 9.34 -19.29
CA SER A 574 12.64 8.34 -19.47
C SER A 574 13.10 7.81 -18.12
N LEU A 575 13.21 6.49 -17.99
CA LEU A 575 13.75 5.88 -16.78
C LEU A 575 15.21 6.26 -16.55
N THR A 576 15.98 6.46 -17.63
CA THR A 576 17.36 6.86 -17.52
C THR A 576 17.77 7.87 -18.59
N SER A 577 18.55 8.82 -18.15
CA SER A 577 19.40 9.66 -18.97
C SER A 577 20.59 10.03 -18.10
N TYR A 578 21.73 10.32 -18.70
CA TYR A 578 22.82 10.91 -17.97
C TYR A 578 22.81 12.42 -18.15
N VAL A 579 23.11 13.12 -17.06
CA VAL A 579 23.38 14.57 -17.08
C VAL A 579 24.85 14.76 -16.76
N GLU A 580 25.50 15.64 -17.50
CA GLU A 580 26.83 16.09 -17.16
C GLU A 580 26.74 17.19 -16.10
N ASP A 581 27.40 16.99 -14.97
CA ASP A 581 27.36 17.90 -13.83
C ASP A 581 28.78 18.28 -13.40
N THR A 582 28.94 19.49 -12.84
CA THR A 582 30.17 19.85 -12.14
C THR A 582 30.19 19.20 -10.77
N LEU A 583 31.36 18.82 -10.25
CA LEU A 583 31.47 18.18 -8.92
C LEU A 583 30.85 19.01 -7.80
N PRO A 584 31.05 20.34 -7.69
CA PRO A 584 30.36 21.13 -6.67
C PRO A 584 28.84 21.08 -6.78
N ARG A 585 28.31 21.14 -8.02
CA ARG A 585 26.87 21.03 -8.27
C ARG A 585 26.36 19.64 -7.90
N PHE A 586 27.03 18.59 -8.37
CA PHE A 586 26.73 17.19 -8.06
C PHE A 586 26.72 16.92 -6.55
N PHE A 587 27.73 17.40 -5.81
CA PHE A 587 27.80 17.25 -4.35
C PHE A 587 26.62 17.91 -3.65
N LYS A 588 26.23 19.11 -4.10
CA LYS A 588 25.09 19.85 -3.57
C LYS A 588 23.76 19.17 -3.93
N THR A 589 23.53 18.84 -5.20
CA THR A 589 22.26 18.29 -5.70
C THR A 589 21.99 16.88 -5.19
N ARG A 590 23.04 16.06 -5.04
CA ARG A 590 22.94 14.67 -4.57
C ARG A 590 23.24 14.49 -3.09
N ASN A 591 23.42 15.59 -2.34
CA ASN A 591 23.69 15.58 -0.90
C ASN A 591 24.82 14.61 -0.52
N ILE A 592 25.95 14.70 -1.23
CA ILE A 592 27.09 13.83 -0.98
C ILE A 592 27.76 14.26 0.32
N GLU A 593 28.00 13.33 1.25
CA GLU A 593 28.65 13.67 2.52
C GLU A 593 30.12 14.10 2.33
N ARG A 594 30.74 14.70 3.35
CA ARG A 594 32.13 15.17 3.25
C ARG A 594 33.12 14.04 2.96
N HIS A 595 32.90 12.85 3.52
CA HIS A 595 33.83 11.74 3.37
C HIS A 595 33.83 11.15 1.94
N PRO A 596 32.68 10.87 1.28
CA PRO A 596 32.67 10.39 -0.10
C PRO A 596 33.07 11.51 -1.07
N GLN A 597 32.77 12.79 -0.77
CA GLN A 597 33.27 13.93 -1.56
C GLN A 597 34.79 13.90 -1.70
N ALA A 598 35.52 13.70 -0.61
CA ALA A 598 36.98 13.67 -0.62
C ALA A 598 37.53 12.51 -1.49
N ARG A 599 36.90 11.33 -1.44
CA ARG A 599 37.24 10.20 -2.31
C ARG A 599 36.92 10.48 -3.78
N ILE A 600 35.77 11.07 -4.07
CA ILE A 600 35.35 11.43 -5.43
C ILE A 600 36.30 12.48 -6.02
N LEU A 601 36.69 13.50 -5.26
CA LEU A 601 37.66 14.50 -5.68
C LEU A 601 39.02 13.87 -6.00
N GLN A 602 39.46 12.88 -5.23
CA GLN A 602 40.68 12.14 -5.55
C GLN A 602 40.55 11.35 -6.87
N CYS A 603 39.42 10.67 -7.09
CA CYS A 603 39.15 10.00 -8.36
C CYS A 603 39.12 10.98 -9.53
N ALA A 604 38.53 12.16 -9.35
CA ALA A 604 38.46 13.21 -10.37
C ALA A 604 39.85 13.74 -10.76
N ARG A 605 40.76 13.94 -9.78
CA ARG A 605 42.16 14.32 -10.07
C ARG A 605 42.87 13.27 -10.91
N GLU A 606 42.59 11.99 -10.70
CA GLU A 606 43.18 10.91 -11.49
C GLU A 606 42.59 10.87 -12.90
N VAL A 607 41.28 11.07 -13.03
CA VAL A 607 40.61 11.24 -14.34
C VAL A 607 41.22 12.42 -15.10
N GLN A 608 41.52 13.53 -14.42
CA GLN A 608 42.17 14.70 -15.03
C GLN A 608 43.60 14.41 -15.50
N ARG A 609 44.34 13.52 -14.83
CA ARG A 609 45.69 13.10 -15.26
C ARG A 609 45.67 12.14 -16.45
N SER A 610 44.55 11.45 -16.68
CA SER A 610 44.44 10.47 -17.77
C SER A 610 43.07 10.57 -18.47
N PRO A 611 42.73 11.74 -19.04
CA PRO A 611 41.38 12.03 -19.54
C PRO A 611 40.97 11.19 -20.75
N ASP A 612 41.95 10.61 -21.46
CA ASP A 612 41.72 9.79 -22.66
C ASP A 612 41.40 8.32 -22.36
N SER A 613 41.57 7.91 -21.10
CA SER A 613 41.34 6.52 -20.69
C SER A 613 40.48 6.39 -19.44
N LEU A 614 40.24 7.48 -18.71
CA LEU A 614 39.46 7.46 -17.47
C LEU A 614 38.23 8.35 -17.57
N LEU A 615 37.15 7.89 -16.95
CA LEU A 615 35.89 8.61 -16.85
C LEU A 615 35.27 8.45 -15.46
N LEU A 616 34.67 9.54 -14.97
CA LEU A 616 33.90 9.53 -13.73
C LEU A 616 32.41 9.47 -14.05
N VAL A 617 31.74 8.47 -13.49
CA VAL A 617 30.31 8.26 -13.66
C VAL A 617 29.64 8.08 -12.30
N ALA A 618 28.40 8.52 -12.15
CA ALA A 618 27.59 8.22 -10.98
C ALA A 618 26.21 7.68 -11.34
N GLY A 619 25.65 6.87 -10.46
CA GLY A 619 24.24 6.46 -10.46
C GLY A 619 23.61 6.82 -9.12
N THR A 620 22.44 7.46 -9.14
CA THR A 620 21.65 7.76 -7.93
C THR A 620 20.39 6.91 -7.88
N PHE A 621 20.23 6.14 -6.80
CA PHE A 621 19.14 5.20 -6.57
C PHE A 621 18.34 5.63 -5.35
N ILE A 622 17.02 5.52 -5.43
CA ILE A 622 16.13 5.79 -4.29
C ILE A 622 15.51 4.48 -3.80
N SER A 623 15.40 4.35 -2.48
CA SER A 623 14.55 3.36 -1.84
C SER A 623 13.49 4.07 -0.98
N SER A 624 12.63 3.29 -0.31
CA SER A 624 11.68 3.86 0.66
C SER A 624 12.38 4.64 1.79
N ARG A 625 13.65 4.34 2.08
CA ARG A 625 14.37 4.89 3.25
C ARG A 625 15.64 5.65 2.92
N THR A 626 16.25 5.39 1.77
CA THR A 626 17.60 5.88 1.48
C THR A 626 17.69 6.50 0.10
N LEU A 627 18.62 7.44 -0.02
CA LEU A 627 19.18 7.86 -1.29
C LEU A 627 20.61 7.31 -1.36
N THR A 628 20.86 6.39 -2.28
CA THR A 628 22.18 5.81 -2.51
C THR A 628 22.76 6.41 -3.78
N THR A 629 23.91 7.07 -3.68
CA THR A 629 24.69 7.49 -4.84
C THR A 629 25.96 6.66 -4.94
N ILE A 630 26.19 6.08 -6.10
CA ILE A 630 27.37 5.28 -6.41
C ILE A 630 28.16 6.07 -7.43
N CYS A 631 29.39 6.44 -7.09
CA CYS A 631 30.32 7.06 -8.01
C CYS A 631 31.38 6.03 -8.39
N VAL A 632 31.62 5.86 -9.69
CA VAL A 632 32.58 4.92 -10.24
C VAL A 632 33.61 5.66 -11.08
N LYS A 633 34.88 5.33 -10.85
CA LYS A 633 35.97 5.66 -11.77
C LYS A 633 36.11 4.49 -12.73
N THR A 634 35.90 4.73 -14.01
CA THR A 634 35.93 3.72 -15.06
C THR A 634 37.14 3.89 -15.97
N GLN A 635 37.66 2.77 -16.48
CA GLN A 635 38.65 2.71 -17.53
C GLN A 635 37.96 2.45 -18.87
N TYR A 636 38.23 3.30 -19.86
CA TYR A 636 37.78 3.10 -21.22
C TYR A 636 38.75 2.21 -22.00
N SER A 637 38.22 1.26 -22.75
CA SER A 637 38.96 0.44 -23.71
C SER A 637 38.26 0.46 -25.07
N ALA A 638 38.89 1.08 -26.06
CA ALA A 638 38.33 1.16 -27.41
C ALA A 638 38.24 -0.22 -28.10
N ASN A 639 39.07 -1.17 -27.69
CA ASN A 639 39.15 -2.51 -28.28
C ASN A 639 38.35 -3.56 -27.49
N ALA A 640 37.65 -3.16 -26.42
CA ALA A 640 36.78 -4.08 -25.69
C ALA A 640 35.52 -4.37 -26.53
N ALA A 641 34.91 -5.54 -26.30
CA ALA A 641 33.64 -5.88 -26.92
C ALA A 641 32.54 -4.86 -26.56
N ASP A 642 31.49 -4.80 -27.37
CA ASP A 642 30.29 -4.04 -27.02
C ASP A 642 29.73 -4.54 -25.68
N GLY A 643 29.37 -3.61 -24.79
CA GLY A 643 29.01 -3.94 -23.42
C GLY A 643 30.18 -3.98 -22.41
N GLU A 644 31.44 -3.88 -22.86
CA GLU A 644 32.64 -3.96 -21.99
C GLU A 644 33.61 -2.78 -22.13
N LYS A 645 33.22 -1.72 -22.83
CA LYS A 645 34.03 -0.52 -23.09
C LYS A 645 34.47 0.21 -21.82
N TYR A 646 33.68 0.15 -20.76
CA TYR A 646 33.90 0.84 -19.49
C TYR A 646 34.03 -0.16 -18.34
N ARG A 647 35.26 -0.32 -17.85
CA ARG A 647 35.58 -1.20 -16.72
C ARG A 647 35.70 -0.41 -15.41
N VAL A 648 35.06 -0.86 -14.34
CA VAL A 648 35.18 -0.20 -13.02
C VAL A 648 36.57 -0.42 -12.41
N ILE A 649 37.25 0.68 -12.06
CA ILE A 649 38.52 0.67 -11.33
C ILE A 649 38.30 0.89 -9.83
N ASN A 650 37.48 1.88 -9.49
CA ASN A 650 37.20 2.28 -8.11
C ASN A 650 35.71 2.62 -7.96
N THR A 651 35.15 2.30 -6.79
CA THR A 651 33.78 2.65 -6.42
C THR A 651 33.74 3.45 -5.12
N VAL A 652 32.95 4.51 -5.10
CA VAL A 652 32.65 5.31 -3.91
C VAL A 652 31.14 5.28 -3.66
N PHE A 653 30.74 4.83 -2.47
CA PHE A 653 29.34 4.80 -2.05
C PHE A 653 29.03 5.99 -1.13
N ASN A 654 27.94 6.68 -1.42
CA ASN A 654 27.29 7.62 -0.52
C ASN A 654 25.88 7.09 -0.26
N THR A 655 25.46 6.98 1.00
CA THR A 655 24.08 6.60 1.32
C THR A 655 23.61 7.42 2.49
N ILE A 656 22.50 8.13 2.27
CA ILE A 656 21.88 9.00 3.26
C ILE A 656 20.45 8.54 3.50
N LEU A 657 19.94 8.76 4.71
CA LEU A 657 18.53 8.53 5.01
C LEU A 657 17.68 9.58 4.32
N ARG A 658 16.50 9.18 3.82
CA ARG A 658 15.52 10.13 3.29
C ARG A 658 14.99 11.07 4.36
N SER A 659 14.93 10.62 5.61
CA SER A 659 14.54 11.46 6.74
C SER A 659 15.59 12.50 7.13
N SER A 660 16.85 12.35 6.68
CA SER A 660 17.89 13.37 6.89
C SER A 660 18.01 14.33 5.72
N LEU A 661 17.28 14.11 4.62
CA LEU A 661 17.18 15.12 3.57
C LEU A 661 16.37 16.30 4.10
N PRO A 662 16.74 17.55 3.76
CA PRO A 662 15.88 18.68 4.06
C PRO A 662 14.47 18.39 3.53
N PRO A 663 13.41 18.72 4.30
CA PRO A 663 12.06 18.59 3.79
C PRO A 663 12.00 19.27 2.43
N ARG A 664 11.37 18.61 1.45
CA ARG A 664 11.14 19.21 0.14
C ARG A 664 10.23 20.41 0.36
N ASP A 665 10.80 21.58 0.57
CA ASP A 665 10.10 22.83 0.38
C ASP A 665 9.59 22.88 -1.06
N GLU A 666 8.53 23.65 -1.33
CA GLU A 666 8.05 23.89 -2.69
C GLU A 666 9.17 24.36 -3.62
N ALA A 667 10.21 25.00 -3.08
CA ALA A 667 11.42 25.40 -3.79
C ALA A 667 12.27 24.20 -4.25
N GLY A 668 12.44 23.15 -3.44
CA GLY A 668 13.08 21.90 -3.83
C GLY A 668 12.28 21.14 -4.88
N ALA A 669 10.95 21.11 -4.76
CA ALA A 669 10.07 20.57 -5.80
C ALA A 669 10.19 21.37 -7.11
N LYS A 670 10.23 22.71 -7.04
CA LYS A 670 10.48 23.60 -8.17
C LYS A 670 11.87 23.41 -8.78
N LEU A 671 12.92 23.23 -7.99
CA LEU A 671 14.28 23.03 -8.49
C LEU A 671 14.37 21.73 -9.31
N TRP A 672 13.76 20.64 -8.84
CA TRP A 672 13.69 19.41 -9.64
C TRP A 672 12.79 19.58 -10.88
N ALA A 673 11.69 20.32 -10.78
CA ALA A 673 10.83 20.64 -11.94
C ALA A 673 11.52 21.56 -12.97
N GLU A 674 12.40 22.47 -12.55
CA GLU A 674 13.20 23.35 -13.41
C GLU A 674 14.37 22.61 -14.05
N LEU A 675 14.98 21.66 -13.34
CA LEU A 675 16.02 20.79 -13.89
C LEU A 675 15.51 19.83 -14.98
N GLY A 676 14.20 19.60 -15.07
CA GLY A 676 13.59 18.81 -16.15
C GLY A 676 13.15 19.62 -17.37
N ARG A 677 13.14 20.96 -17.30
CA ARG A 677 12.70 21.84 -18.40
C ARG A 677 13.86 22.39 -19.24
N LYS A 678 15.11 22.19 -18.82
CA LYS A 678 16.32 22.54 -19.56
C LYS A 678 16.99 21.27 -20.04
#